data_AF-A0A7L3F8Q6-F1
#
_entry.id   AF-A0A7L3F8Q6-F1
#
_cell.length_a   1.000
_cell.length_b   1.000
_cell.length_c   1.000
_cell.angle_alpha   90.00
_cell.angle_beta   90.00
_cell.angle_gamma   90.00
#
_symmetry.space_group_name_H-M   'P 1'
#
loop_
_entity.id
_entity.type
_entity.pdbx_description
1 polymer ?
#
loop_
_entity_poly.entity_id
_entity_poly.type
_entity_poly.pdbx_seq_one_letter_code
_entity_poly.pdbx_strand_id
1 'polypeptide(L)'
;KVLDLIVLLLIHSTNTKNRKQTEKVLRSKIRLGCMPEQLLQNAFQNHAVVIKDFFPSILALAQMFLHSAYPAIVSFGSCMYKQAFAAFDSYCQQEVVAALVTHVCSGAEAELDIALAVLTDLVALHTPLLLRYATLVKTILDCTQKLNPCQIRKLFHILSTLAFSQRQEGNYIQDDMHMVIRKWLSSTVPNHKQMGIIGAVSMIGTVALKRNEGDGASLERPELSRERDGQLSTLLDLVGFCCEQTPEVFALYYDELASLVEKQKGNLDLQLLDEFGKSLVEDFPNDFVVDLNPTVDGTFLFPVKSLYNLDEDESQGAIAINLLPLVSQSELGRVTDGMSNQTKRVVSPICLSPSFRFLRLYTGEQNSGSLEEIDALLGCPLYLTDLDLEGKLDSLSKQEREFLCSLLFYALNWFREVVNAFCQQQDAEMKGKVLTRLQNITELQAVLGKCLAATPGYVPPPAAFDSEALEAVPPISAAGPVRKRNGRKKKADGSKAGSADRSQVDDSSEANQPDTELSELEKSAAEKEAGNPLAQLQSYRPYFRELDLEVFTVLHCGLLTKSVLDTEMHTEAREVVQLGPAELCFLLDDLCWKLEHMLTPCSTRRLPFPKASTAAASNKDIGFSHLCQRTPKEVAMCVVKLLKPLCSHMENMHNYFQVIKQNQTVEEEPGVNIQEHQLMSCCYQQLLQTFRSLFAWNGFTQHENTDLLRSGLQVLADRLKPGETEFLLLEDLISESFQYLLNFQQSVPSFSCAFILTQLLIAIAEKPVAGWKREKMASLAKHFLCQSWVKPNGDPERGSQFSSALYTLLCVYLEHTDNIWKAMEEISSVGVPELINSAKDGCSSTYPTLSRQTFPIFFRVMMSQLESSVKSIPAGKPSDSSEVQLERLLQWNIAVRNFHILLNLVKVFDSRPVLSICLKYGRLFVEVFLKLAMPLLDYSFKKHRDDVQSLLKTLQLSTRQLHHMCGHSKIHQDIGLTNHVPLLKKSLEQFVYRVKAMLAFNHCQEAFWVGILKNRDLQGEEILSQAPDSQDSAEEDSAEASADSPAEVPPG
;
A
#
# COMPACT_ATOMS: atom_id res chain seq x y z
N LYS A 1 10.88 26.10 -16.34
CA LYS A 1 11.56 27.31 -15.80
C LYS A 1 10.54 28.18 -15.05
N VAL A 2 11.01 29.09 -14.19
CA VAL A 2 10.11 29.97 -13.40
C VAL A 2 9.21 30.81 -14.30
N LEU A 3 9.76 31.33 -15.41
CA LEU A 3 9.01 32.11 -16.38
C LEU A 3 7.82 31.34 -16.98
N ASP A 4 7.95 30.03 -17.21
CA ASP A 4 6.87 29.20 -17.74
C ASP A 4 5.69 29.15 -16.77
N LEU A 5 5.96 29.08 -15.47
CA LEU A 5 4.92 29.09 -14.43
C LEU A 5 4.21 30.45 -14.40
N ILE A 6 4.96 31.56 -14.46
CA ILE A 6 4.38 32.91 -14.48
C ILE A 6 3.49 33.10 -15.72
N VAL A 7 3.92 32.63 -16.89
CA VAL A 7 3.10 32.68 -18.12
C VAL A 7 1.82 31.88 -17.98
N LEU A 8 1.85 30.69 -17.37
CA LEU A 8 0.64 29.91 -17.13
C LEU A 8 -0.32 30.62 -16.15
N LEU A 9 0.20 31.25 -15.09
CA LEU A 9 -0.61 32.07 -14.17
C LEU A 9 -1.22 33.27 -14.87
N LEU A 10 -0.47 33.93 -15.76
CA LEU A 10 -0.94 35.03 -16.58
C LEU A 10 -2.07 34.59 -17.52
N ILE A 11 -1.90 33.48 -18.25
CA ILE A 11 -2.95 32.93 -19.13
C ILE A 11 -4.19 32.56 -18.33
N HIS A 12 -4.04 31.94 -17.16
CA HIS A 12 -5.16 31.56 -16.29
C HIS A 12 -5.92 32.79 -15.75
N SER A 13 -5.21 33.86 -15.39
CA SER A 13 -5.81 35.10 -14.88
C SER A 13 -6.52 35.94 -15.95
N THR A 14 -6.02 35.94 -17.18
CA THR A 14 -6.50 36.86 -18.25
C THR A 14 -7.45 36.21 -19.25
N ASN A 15 -7.32 34.92 -19.54
CA ASN A 15 -8.05 34.25 -20.62
C ASN A 15 -9.02 33.17 -20.10
N THR A 16 -10.29 33.57 -19.93
CA THR A 16 -11.35 32.70 -19.42
C THR A 16 -11.63 31.48 -20.30
N LYS A 17 -11.41 31.56 -21.62
CA LYS A 17 -11.61 30.44 -22.56
C LYS A 17 -10.55 29.35 -22.40
N ASN A 18 -9.30 29.76 -22.19
CA ASN A 18 -8.18 28.82 -22.07
C ASN A 18 -7.94 28.35 -20.63
N ARG A 19 -8.62 28.92 -19.63
CA ARG A 19 -8.47 28.61 -18.21
C ARG A 19 -8.46 27.09 -17.91
N LYS A 20 -9.48 26.35 -18.36
CA LYS A 20 -9.59 24.89 -18.17
C LYS A 20 -8.47 24.10 -18.86
N GLN A 21 -7.95 24.60 -19.99
CA GLN A 21 -6.83 23.95 -20.68
C GLN A 21 -5.53 24.18 -19.92
N THR A 22 -5.31 25.40 -19.42
CA THR A 22 -4.17 25.74 -18.56
C THR A 22 -4.15 24.88 -17.29
N GLU A 23 -5.29 24.71 -16.63
CA GLU A 23 -5.44 23.82 -15.47
C GLU A 23 -5.03 22.37 -15.81
N LYS A 24 -5.50 21.83 -16.95
CA LYS A 24 -5.13 20.48 -17.41
C LYS A 24 -3.62 20.35 -17.68
N VAL A 25 -3.02 21.35 -18.30
CA VAL A 25 -1.57 21.39 -18.57
C VAL A 25 -0.79 21.42 -17.26
N LEU A 26 -1.17 22.29 -16.33
CA LEU A 26 -0.51 22.43 -15.03
C LEU A 26 -0.57 21.12 -14.23
N ARG A 27 -1.75 20.49 -14.14
CA ARG A 27 -1.90 19.15 -13.52
C ARG A 27 -1.05 18.08 -14.20
N SER A 28 -0.96 18.10 -15.53
CA SER A 28 -0.13 17.13 -16.26
C SER A 28 1.36 17.35 -16.00
N LYS A 29 1.82 18.61 -15.95
CA LYS A 29 3.22 18.93 -15.73
C LYS A 29 3.68 18.65 -14.30
N ILE A 30 2.81 18.87 -13.30
CA ILE A 30 3.08 18.48 -11.91
C ILE A 30 3.19 16.95 -11.79
N ARG A 31 2.24 16.19 -12.37
CA ARG A 31 2.27 14.71 -12.33
C ARG A 31 3.50 14.09 -13.00
N LEU A 32 4.03 14.74 -14.02
CA LEU A 32 5.23 14.30 -14.72
C LEU A 32 6.53 14.79 -14.04
N GLY A 33 6.46 15.40 -12.86
CA GLY A 33 7.64 15.93 -12.15
C GLY A 33 8.32 17.13 -12.81
N CYS A 34 7.72 17.69 -13.87
CA CYS A 34 8.29 18.81 -14.63
C CYS A 34 8.18 20.15 -13.91
N MET A 35 7.32 20.25 -12.90
CA MET A 35 7.06 21.45 -12.10
C MET A 35 7.14 21.09 -10.61
N PRO A 36 8.36 21.00 -10.04
CA PRO A 36 8.55 20.72 -8.62
C PRO A 36 8.19 21.94 -7.75
N GLU A 37 7.94 21.71 -6.47
CA GLU A 37 7.65 22.76 -5.49
C GLU A 37 8.77 23.80 -5.39
N GLN A 38 10.03 23.40 -5.54
CA GLN A 38 11.17 24.32 -5.58
C GLN A 38 11.01 25.39 -6.67
N LEU A 39 10.44 25.03 -7.82
CA LEU A 39 10.20 25.99 -8.90
C LEU A 39 9.19 27.05 -8.49
N LEU A 40 8.16 26.66 -7.74
CA LEU A 40 7.14 27.54 -7.17
C LEU A 40 7.74 28.43 -6.09
N GLN A 41 8.50 27.88 -5.14
CA GLN A 41 9.19 28.64 -4.09
C GLN A 41 10.11 29.70 -4.69
N ASN A 42 10.94 29.32 -5.67
CA ASN A 42 11.84 30.25 -6.37
C ASN A 42 11.07 31.35 -7.11
N ALA A 43 9.86 31.05 -7.60
CA ALA A 43 9.00 32.05 -8.24
C ALA A 43 8.51 33.10 -7.22
N PHE A 44 7.97 32.65 -6.08
CA PHE A 44 7.50 33.54 -5.03
C PHE A 44 8.64 34.34 -4.40
N GLN A 45 9.78 33.72 -4.08
CA GLN A 45 10.92 34.41 -3.47
C GLN A 45 11.53 35.49 -4.36
N ASN A 46 11.70 35.22 -5.65
CA ASN A 46 12.42 36.14 -6.56
C ASN A 46 11.52 37.09 -7.35
N HIS A 47 10.21 36.77 -7.48
CA HIS A 47 9.29 37.51 -8.34
C HIS A 47 7.93 37.81 -7.68
N ALA A 48 7.86 37.84 -6.33
CA ALA A 48 6.64 38.11 -5.56
C ALA A 48 5.83 39.32 -6.10
N VAL A 49 6.51 40.42 -6.43
CA VAL A 49 5.87 41.67 -6.90
C VAL A 49 5.03 41.43 -8.16
N VAL A 50 5.54 40.67 -9.12
CA VAL A 50 4.83 40.36 -10.38
C VAL A 50 3.74 39.31 -10.14
N ILE A 51 4.02 38.33 -9.30
CA ILE A 51 3.10 37.21 -9.04
C ILE A 51 1.89 37.67 -8.21
N LYS A 52 2.04 38.71 -7.39
CA LYS A 52 0.97 39.27 -6.55
C LYS A 52 -0.26 39.69 -7.36
N ASP A 53 -0.08 40.27 -8.54
CA ASP A 53 -1.19 40.69 -9.42
C ASP A 53 -2.05 39.49 -9.88
N PHE A 54 -1.51 38.28 -9.83
CA PHE A 54 -2.20 37.04 -10.15
C PHE A 54 -2.78 36.31 -8.92
N PHE A 55 -2.83 36.95 -7.75
CA PHE A 55 -3.28 36.32 -6.50
C PHE A 55 -4.66 35.63 -6.60
N PRO A 56 -5.72 36.23 -7.18
CA PRO A 56 -7.02 35.54 -7.32
C PRO A 56 -6.93 34.24 -8.13
N SER A 57 -6.05 34.22 -9.13
CA SER A 57 -5.76 33.05 -9.96
C SER A 57 -4.98 31.99 -9.17
N ILE A 58 -4.00 32.40 -8.37
CA ILE A 58 -3.21 31.52 -7.48
C ILE A 58 -4.11 30.87 -6.44
N LEU A 59 -4.96 31.66 -5.76
CA LEU A 59 -5.88 31.17 -4.76
C LEU A 59 -6.87 30.15 -5.35
N ALA A 60 -7.45 30.45 -6.51
CA ALA A 60 -8.37 29.53 -7.19
C ALA A 60 -7.69 28.23 -7.63
N LEU A 61 -6.44 28.30 -8.11
CA LEU A 61 -5.66 27.10 -8.47
C LEU A 61 -5.30 26.27 -7.23
N ALA A 62 -4.89 26.92 -6.14
CA ALA A 62 -4.59 26.25 -4.88
C ALA A 62 -5.83 25.51 -4.35
N GLN A 63 -6.99 26.19 -4.28
CA GLN A 63 -8.27 25.57 -3.94
C GLN A 63 -8.53 24.34 -4.81
N MET A 64 -8.50 24.48 -6.13
CA MET A 64 -8.74 23.38 -7.07
C MET A 64 -7.74 22.21 -6.91
N PHE A 65 -6.49 22.48 -6.55
CA PHE A 65 -5.46 21.47 -6.37
C PHE A 65 -5.62 20.65 -5.10
N LEU A 66 -6.16 21.23 -4.02
CA LEU A 66 -6.50 20.49 -2.81
C LEU A 66 -7.60 19.44 -3.06
N HIS A 67 -8.53 19.69 -3.99
CA HIS A 67 -9.59 18.73 -4.38
C HIS A 67 -9.08 17.59 -5.30
N SER A 68 -7.78 17.51 -5.58
CA SER A 68 -7.22 16.52 -6.50
C SER A 68 -6.99 15.18 -5.80
N ALA A 69 -7.35 14.08 -6.44
CA ALA A 69 -7.02 12.73 -5.97
C ALA A 69 -5.51 12.37 -6.09
N TYR A 70 -4.67 13.26 -6.63
CA TYR A 70 -3.24 13.02 -6.84
C TYR A 70 -2.40 13.77 -5.80
N PRO A 71 -1.64 13.08 -4.91
CA PRO A 71 -0.86 13.70 -3.84
C PRO A 71 0.15 14.75 -4.30
N ALA A 72 0.82 14.55 -5.44
CA ALA A 72 1.76 15.53 -5.98
C ALA A 72 1.09 16.87 -6.34
N ILE A 73 -0.16 16.84 -6.82
CA ILE A 73 -0.93 18.04 -7.13
C ILE A 73 -1.39 18.72 -5.84
N VAL A 74 -1.85 17.92 -4.87
CA VAL A 74 -2.24 18.41 -3.54
C VAL A 74 -1.08 19.13 -2.86
N SER A 75 0.09 18.50 -2.79
CA SER A 75 1.30 19.06 -2.19
C SER A 75 1.72 20.38 -2.85
N PHE A 76 1.65 20.43 -4.19
CA PHE A 76 1.87 21.67 -4.93
C PHE A 76 0.85 22.77 -4.55
N GLY A 77 -0.44 22.42 -4.41
CA GLY A 77 -1.49 23.33 -3.93
C GLY A 77 -1.26 23.84 -2.50
N SER A 78 -0.86 22.96 -1.59
CA SER A 78 -0.46 23.31 -0.22
C SER A 78 0.73 24.28 -0.21
N CYS A 79 1.73 24.04 -1.06
CA CYS A 79 2.86 24.94 -1.23
C CYS A 79 2.41 26.31 -1.75
N MET A 80 1.43 26.39 -2.66
CA MET A 80 0.86 27.67 -3.12
C MET A 80 0.27 28.49 -1.96
N TYR A 81 -0.49 27.87 -1.04
CA TYR A 81 -1.01 28.57 0.14
C TYR A 81 0.11 29.07 1.06
N LYS A 82 1.09 28.20 1.36
CA LYS A 82 2.23 28.54 2.23
C LYS A 82 3.02 29.72 1.68
N GLN A 83 3.37 29.68 0.40
CA GLN A 83 4.14 30.75 -0.24
C GLN A 83 3.33 32.05 -0.39
N ALA A 84 2.03 31.95 -0.68
CA ALA A 84 1.17 33.14 -0.77
C ALA A 84 1.01 33.84 0.60
N PHE A 85 0.86 33.08 1.69
CA PHE A 85 0.79 33.65 3.04
C PHE A 85 2.10 34.33 3.45
N ALA A 86 3.24 33.68 3.16
CA ALA A 86 4.56 34.19 3.52
C ALA A 86 4.96 35.45 2.75
N ALA A 87 4.62 35.55 1.45
CA ALA A 87 5.15 36.57 0.55
C ALA A 87 4.24 37.78 0.31
N PHE A 88 2.92 37.66 0.53
CA PHE A 88 1.96 38.71 0.20
C PHE A 88 1.50 39.55 1.40
N ASP A 89 0.68 40.56 1.14
CA ASP A 89 0.19 41.53 2.12
C ASP A 89 -0.99 41.00 2.95
N SER A 90 -1.44 41.83 3.89
CA SER A 90 -2.46 41.45 4.87
C SER A 90 -3.79 41.03 4.26
N TYR A 91 -4.17 41.60 3.10
CA TYR A 91 -5.37 41.19 2.38
C TYR A 91 -5.24 39.76 1.86
N CYS A 92 -4.14 39.46 1.17
CA CYS A 92 -3.90 38.12 0.64
C CYS A 92 -3.76 37.08 1.76
N GLN A 93 -3.09 37.45 2.86
CA GLN A 93 -2.94 36.61 4.05
C GLN A 93 -4.31 36.25 4.67
N GLN A 94 -5.20 37.24 4.82
CA GLN A 94 -6.55 37.00 5.32
C GLN A 94 -7.36 36.05 4.44
N GLU A 95 -7.31 36.24 3.12
CA GLU A 95 -8.00 35.37 2.14
C GLU A 95 -7.44 33.94 2.15
N VAL A 96 -6.13 33.77 2.31
CA VAL A 96 -5.51 32.45 2.47
C VAL A 96 -6.01 31.75 3.73
N VAL A 97 -6.02 32.44 4.88
CA VAL A 97 -6.52 31.88 6.15
C VAL A 97 -8.01 31.53 6.04
N ALA A 98 -8.82 32.43 5.48
CA ALA A 98 -10.25 32.20 5.27
C ALA A 98 -10.52 31.00 4.36
N ALA A 99 -9.75 30.85 3.28
CA ALA A 99 -9.85 29.69 2.39
C ALA A 99 -9.49 28.39 3.12
N LEU A 100 -8.41 28.37 3.91
CA LEU A 100 -8.02 27.20 4.70
C LEU A 100 -9.07 26.82 5.75
N VAL A 101 -9.61 27.79 6.49
CA VAL A 101 -10.72 27.57 7.44
C VAL A 101 -11.94 26.99 6.71
N THR A 102 -12.26 27.50 5.52
CA THR A 102 -13.37 26.98 4.70
C THR A 102 -13.15 25.52 4.29
N HIS A 103 -11.92 25.13 3.91
CA HIS A 103 -11.58 23.73 3.62
C HIS A 103 -11.74 22.85 4.86
N VAL A 104 -11.34 23.32 6.04
CA VAL A 104 -11.53 22.57 7.29
C VAL A 104 -13.03 22.37 7.59
N CYS A 105 -13.85 23.39 7.33
CA CYS A 105 -15.29 23.34 7.59
C CYS A 105 -16.12 22.63 6.48
N SER A 106 -15.52 22.31 5.32
CA SER A 106 -16.22 21.78 4.13
C SER A 106 -16.80 20.38 4.36
N GLY A 107 -16.16 19.58 5.23
CA GLY A 107 -16.58 18.21 5.57
C GLY A 107 -15.98 17.12 4.68
N ALA A 108 -15.07 17.45 3.76
CA ALA A 108 -14.29 16.45 3.02
C ALA A 108 -13.01 16.09 3.79
N GLU A 109 -12.91 14.86 4.33
CA GLU A 109 -11.81 14.43 5.22
C GLU A 109 -10.41 14.71 4.66
N ALA A 110 -10.17 14.35 3.40
CA ALA A 110 -8.85 14.56 2.78
C ALA A 110 -8.48 16.05 2.70
N GLU A 111 -9.43 16.91 2.32
CA GLU A 111 -9.22 18.37 2.23
C GLU A 111 -8.94 18.98 3.59
N LEU A 112 -9.67 18.50 4.60
CA LEU A 112 -9.57 18.92 5.99
C LEU A 112 -8.18 18.61 6.56
N ASP A 113 -7.67 17.39 6.39
CA ASP A 113 -6.35 17.00 6.86
C ASP A 113 -5.22 17.82 6.22
N ILE A 114 -5.35 18.10 4.92
CA ILE A 114 -4.39 18.93 4.19
C ILE A 114 -4.44 20.37 4.69
N ALA A 115 -5.63 20.93 4.88
CA ALA A 115 -5.80 22.30 5.35
C ALA A 115 -5.27 22.49 6.77
N LEU A 116 -5.53 21.55 7.68
CA LEU A 116 -4.96 21.54 9.04
C LEU A 116 -3.43 21.38 9.01
N ALA A 117 -2.88 20.56 8.11
CA ALA A 117 -1.43 20.44 7.94
C ALA A 117 -0.81 21.77 7.47
N VAL A 118 -1.42 22.44 6.50
CA VAL A 118 -0.97 23.77 6.05
C VAL A 118 -1.07 24.80 7.18
N LEU A 119 -2.16 24.82 7.95
CA LEU A 119 -2.29 25.72 9.11
C LEU A 119 -1.24 25.42 10.18
N THR A 120 -0.91 24.15 10.40
CA THR A 120 0.16 23.74 11.33
C THR A 120 1.51 24.29 10.88
N ASP A 121 1.85 24.15 9.59
CA ASP A 121 3.08 24.72 9.01
C ASP A 121 3.11 26.26 9.15
N LEU A 122 1.96 26.93 8.92
CA LEU A 122 1.85 28.39 9.05
C LEU A 122 2.02 28.86 10.49
N VAL A 123 1.44 28.17 11.47
CA VAL A 123 1.63 28.45 12.90
C VAL A 123 3.11 28.30 13.27
N ALA A 124 3.78 27.23 12.81
CA ALA A 124 5.17 26.96 13.15
C ALA A 124 6.15 27.99 12.56
N LEU A 125 5.90 28.46 11.33
CA LEU A 125 6.81 29.35 10.61
C LEU A 125 6.49 30.84 10.79
N HIS A 126 5.22 31.19 11.03
CA HIS A 126 4.72 32.56 10.96
C HIS A 126 3.72 32.89 12.08
N THR A 127 3.95 32.40 13.30
CA THR A 127 3.05 32.56 14.47
C THR A 127 2.57 34.02 14.66
N PRO A 128 3.46 35.04 14.68
CA PRO A 128 3.01 36.42 14.93
C PRO A 128 2.13 37.00 13.82
N LEU A 129 2.30 36.54 12.57
CA LEU A 129 1.47 36.97 11.44
C LEU A 129 0.10 36.29 11.49
N LEU A 130 0.07 34.99 11.79
CA LEU A 130 -1.17 34.22 11.86
C LEU A 130 -2.05 34.63 13.05
N LEU A 131 -1.44 35.10 14.15
CA LEU A 131 -2.16 35.59 15.34
C LEU A 131 -3.15 36.71 14.99
N ARG A 132 -2.83 37.57 14.02
CA ARG A 132 -3.73 38.65 13.52
C ARG A 132 -5.06 38.13 12.97
N TYR A 133 -5.09 36.87 12.57
CA TYR A 133 -6.23 36.18 11.98
C TYR A 133 -6.77 35.07 12.89
N ALA A 134 -6.34 35.04 14.17
CA ALA A 134 -6.71 33.96 15.08
C ALA A 134 -8.21 33.87 15.34
N THR A 135 -8.96 34.97 15.22
CA THR A 135 -10.43 34.95 15.27
C THR A 135 -11.05 34.09 14.17
N LEU A 136 -10.47 34.06 12.96
CA LEU A 136 -10.90 33.19 11.86
C LEU A 136 -10.54 31.72 12.14
N VAL A 137 -9.35 31.45 12.67
CA VAL A 137 -8.96 30.07 13.02
C VAL A 137 -9.82 29.53 14.15
N LYS A 138 -10.18 30.38 15.12
CA LYS A 138 -11.06 30.04 16.24
C LYS A 138 -12.44 29.55 15.80
N THR A 139 -13.00 30.03 14.68
CA THR A 139 -14.32 29.58 14.20
C THR A 139 -14.36 28.09 13.84
N ILE A 140 -13.20 27.45 13.68
CA ILE A 140 -13.13 26.00 13.49
C ILE A 140 -13.69 25.25 14.72
N LEU A 141 -13.61 25.84 15.93
CA LEU A 141 -14.20 25.26 17.15
C LEU A 141 -15.72 25.06 17.04
N ASP A 142 -16.41 25.84 16.20
CA ASP A 142 -17.85 25.69 15.97
C ASP A 142 -18.18 24.49 15.08
N CYS A 143 -17.20 23.94 14.38
CA CYS A 143 -17.35 22.83 13.42
C CYS A 143 -16.74 21.50 13.90
N THR A 144 -16.36 21.40 15.18
CA THR A 144 -15.62 20.24 15.73
C THR A 144 -16.35 18.91 15.64
N GLN A 145 -17.68 18.92 15.53
CA GLN A 145 -18.49 17.68 15.40
C GLN A 145 -18.14 16.87 14.14
N LYS A 146 -17.47 17.49 13.15
CA LYS A 146 -17.04 16.84 11.91
C LYS A 146 -15.59 16.36 11.95
N LEU A 147 -14.87 16.61 13.05
CA LEU A 147 -13.43 16.33 13.16
C LEU A 147 -13.19 15.01 13.87
N ASN A 148 -12.24 14.23 13.35
CA ASN A 148 -11.77 13.02 14.02
C ASN A 148 -10.71 13.35 15.10
N PRO A 149 -10.35 12.40 15.97
CA PRO A 149 -9.35 12.60 17.04
C PRO A 149 -8.00 13.17 16.57
N CYS A 150 -7.45 12.69 15.44
CA CYS A 150 -6.19 13.17 14.88
C CYS A 150 -6.27 14.65 14.43
N GLN A 151 -7.39 15.04 13.85
CA GLN A 151 -7.67 16.41 13.41
C GLN A 151 -7.86 17.33 14.62
N ILE A 152 -8.54 16.86 15.67
CA ILE A 152 -8.67 17.57 16.94
C ILE A 152 -7.30 17.84 17.57
N ARG A 153 -6.40 16.85 17.57
CA ARG A 153 -5.02 17.03 18.08
C ARG A 153 -4.28 18.14 17.32
N LYS A 154 -4.36 18.18 15.98
CA LYS A 154 -3.78 19.26 15.15
C LYS A 154 -4.42 20.62 15.45
N LEU A 155 -5.74 20.68 15.53
CA LEU A 155 -6.48 21.91 15.81
C LEU A 155 -6.10 22.50 17.18
N PHE A 156 -6.10 21.68 18.23
CA PHE A 156 -5.73 22.15 19.57
C PHE A 156 -4.25 22.51 19.66
N HIS A 157 -3.36 21.85 18.91
CA HIS A 157 -1.98 22.30 18.78
C HIS A 157 -1.86 23.69 18.13
N ILE A 158 -2.57 23.93 17.02
CA ILE A 158 -2.64 25.24 16.34
C ILE A 158 -3.14 26.32 17.30
N LEU A 159 -4.30 26.09 17.93
CA LEU A 159 -4.95 27.08 18.80
C LEU A 159 -4.14 27.34 20.08
N SER A 160 -3.59 26.29 20.71
CA SER A 160 -2.74 26.45 21.90
C SER A 160 -1.49 27.25 21.56
N THR A 161 -0.83 26.95 20.44
CA THR A 161 0.37 27.69 20.03
C THR A 161 0.05 29.18 19.79
N LEU A 162 -1.08 29.49 19.16
CA LEU A 162 -1.53 30.87 18.99
C LEU A 162 -1.86 31.53 20.35
N ALA A 163 -2.62 30.85 21.21
CA ALA A 163 -3.05 31.35 22.52
C ALA A 163 -1.86 31.68 23.45
N PHE A 164 -0.81 30.85 23.43
CA PHE A 164 0.35 31.02 24.31
C PHE A 164 1.55 31.76 23.68
N SER A 165 1.45 32.20 22.41
CA SER A 165 2.53 32.93 21.72
C SER A 165 2.69 34.41 22.13
N GLN A 166 1.59 35.13 22.43
CA GLN A 166 1.62 36.53 22.89
C GLN A 166 0.59 36.77 24.01
N ARG A 167 1.09 37.19 25.19
CA ARG A 167 0.37 37.11 26.48
C ARG A 167 -0.89 37.97 26.64
N GLN A 168 -1.11 39.01 25.83
CA GLN A 168 -2.27 39.91 25.99
C GLN A 168 -3.38 39.66 24.96
N GLU A 169 -3.05 39.16 23.76
CA GLU A 169 -4.02 38.94 22.69
C GLU A 169 -4.55 37.49 22.64
N GLY A 170 -3.93 36.54 23.35
CA GLY A 170 -4.32 35.12 23.33
C GLY A 170 -5.44 34.71 24.31
N ASN A 171 -5.76 35.53 25.30
CA ASN A 171 -6.65 35.14 26.42
C ASN A 171 -8.05 34.71 25.97
N TYR A 172 -8.63 35.37 24.97
CA TYR A 172 -9.96 35.00 24.46
C TYR A 172 -9.98 33.63 23.76
N ILE A 173 -8.84 33.21 23.19
CA ILE A 173 -8.70 31.88 22.58
C ILE A 173 -8.61 30.84 23.70
N GLN A 174 -7.80 31.13 24.72
CA GLN A 174 -7.64 30.27 25.89
C GLN A 174 -8.98 30.02 26.59
N ASP A 175 -9.77 31.06 26.86
CA ASP A 175 -11.07 30.94 27.54
C ASP A 175 -12.06 30.06 26.76
N ASP A 176 -12.17 30.26 25.44
CA ASP A 176 -13.03 29.46 24.57
C ASP A 176 -12.57 28.00 24.50
N MET A 177 -11.25 27.75 24.43
CA MET A 177 -10.70 26.40 24.48
C MET A 177 -11.01 25.70 25.80
N HIS A 178 -10.78 26.35 26.95
CA HIS A 178 -11.14 25.79 28.26
C HIS A 178 -12.64 25.53 28.39
N MET A 179 -13.49 26.39 27.83
CA MET A 179 -14.94 26.19 27.82
C MET A 179 -15.32 24.92 27.02
N VAL A 180 -14.76 24.76 25.82
CA VAL A 180 -15.02 23.59 24.96
C VAL A 180 -14.51 22.30 25.62
N ILE A 181 -13.27 22.30 26.15
CA ILE A 181 -12.68 21.16 26.86
C ILE A 181 -13.55 20.74 28.04
N ARG A 182 -13.93 21.69 28.93
CA ARG A 182 -14.79 21.39 30.09
C ARG A 182 -16.14 20.80 29.69
N LYS A 183 -16.75 21.36 28.64
CA LYS A 183 -18.02 20.86 28.08
C LYS A 183 -17.89 19.43 27.58
N TRP A 184 -16.79 19.10 26.92
CA TRP A 184 -16.51 17.76 26.39
C TRP A 184 -16.19 16.73 27.47
N LEU A 185 -15.34 17.08 28.43
CA LEU A 185 -15.00 16.19 29.56
C LEU A 185 -16.21 15.87 30.44
N SER A 186 -17.15 16.82 30.58
CA SER A 186 -18.40 16.63 31.32
C SER A 186 -19.46 15.84 30.56
N SER A 187 -19.22 15.49 29.29
CA SER A 187 -20.18 14.74 28.48
C SER A 187 -20.24 13.27 28.88
N THR A 188 -21.41 12.65 28.74
CA THR A 188 -21.57 11.19 28.87
C THR A 188 -21.22 10.44 27.59
N VAL A 189 -21.04 11.14 26.47
CA VAL A 189 -20.69 10.53 25.18
C VAL A 189 -19.18 10.27 25.14
N PRO A 190 -18.73 9.01 24.95
CA PRO A 190 -17.30 8.66 24.95
C PRO A 190 -16.46 9.49 23.97
N ASN A 191 -16.94 9.71 22.74
CA ASN A 191 -16.22 10.50 21.73
C ASN A 191 -15.97 11.95 22.18
N HIS A 192 -16.92 12.57 22.88
CA HIS A 192 -16.71 13.91 23.43
C HIS A 192 -15.65 13.88 24.53
N LYS A 193 -15.69 12.91 25.46
CA LYS A 193 -14.64 12.79 26.48
C LYS A 193 -13.26 12.60 25.85
N GLN A 194 -13.14 11.74 24.84
CA GLN A 194 -11.92 11.53 24.07
C GLN A 194 -11.38 12.84 23.46
N MET A 195 -12.24 13.59 22.75
CA MET A 195 -11.85 14.91 22.21
C MET A 195 -11.44 15.90 23.31
N GLY A 196 -12.12 15.87 24.46
CA GLY A 196 -11.78 16.67 25.64
C GLY A 196 -10.40 16.38 26.19
N ILE A 197 -10.03 15.10 26.30
CA ILE A 197 -8.71 14.66 26.78
C ILE A 197 -7.61 15.06 25.81
N ILE A 198 -7.79 14.76 24.52
CA ILE A 198 -6.82 15.14 23.47
C ILE A 198 -6.60 16.66 23.46
N GLY A 199 -7.69 17.44 23.55
CA GLY A 199 -7.62 18.89 23.60
C GLY A 199 -6.93 19.42 24.86
N ALA A 200 -7.23 18.83 26.02
CA ALA A 200 -6.59 19.21 27.28
C ALA A 200 -5.09 18.90 27.29
N VAL A 201 -4.70 17.68 26.90
CA VAL A 201 -3.28 17.27 26.87
C VAL A 201 -2.49 18.07 25.83
N SER A 202 -3.08 18.35 24.66
CA SER A 202 -2.44 19.22 23.65
C SER A 202 -2.16 20.63 24.20
N MET A 203 -3.08 21.16 25.02
CA MET A 203 -2.94 22.46 25.65
C MET A 203 -1.89 22.43 26.76
N ILE A 204 -1.93 21.42 27.64
CA ILE A 204 -0.91 21.14 28.66
C ILE A 204 0.49 21.11 28.02
N GLY A 205 0.62 20.37 26.93
CA GLY A 205 1.89 20.22 26.22
C GLY A 205 2.48 21.50 25.65
N THR A 206 1.64 22.47 25.29
CA THR A 206 2.11 23.78 24.80
C THR A 206 2.57 24.67 25.96
N VAL A 207 1.91 24.55 27.11
CA VAL A 207 2.26 25.29 28.34
C VAL A 207 3.54 24.75 28.97
N ALA A 208 3.76 23.44 28.90
CA ALA A 208 4.89 22.73 29.52
C ALA A 208 6.23 22.86 28.77
N LEU A 209 6.32 23.64 27.69
CA LEU A 209 7.56 23.83 26.93
C LEU A 209 8.57 24.72 27.67
N LYS A 210 9.85 24.35 27.62
CA LYS A 210 10.98 25.18 28.09
C LYS A 210 10.96 26.53 27.38
N ARG A 211 11.14 27.61 28.14
CA ARG A 211 11.30 28.96 27.57
C ARG A 211 12.71 29.14 27.03
N ASN A 212 12.84 29.61 25.79
CA ASN A 212 14.13 30.02 25.24
C ASN A 212 14.63 31.27 25.98
N GLU A 213 15.83 31.20 26.59
CA GLU A 213 16.52 32.34 27.22
C GLU A 213 16.88 33.48 26.24
N GLY A 214 16.64 33.29 24.93
CA GLY A 214 16.97 34.23 23.87
C GLY A 214 15.89 35.28 23.52
N ASP A 215 14.67 35.19 24.06
CA ASP A 215 13.65 36.23 23.85
C ASP A 215 13.93 37.43 24.78
N GLY A 216 14.85 38.27 24.33
CA GLY A 216 15.22 39.52 24.97
C GLY A 216 14.06 40.52 24.96
N ALA A 217 13.15 40.43 25.93
CA ALA A 217 12.38 41.56 26.44
C ALA A 217 11.74 41.25 27.81
N SER A 218 12.19 42.02 28.80
CA SER A 218 11.55 42.36 30.09
C SER A 218 11.74 41.45 31.32
N LEU A 219 12.35 42.08 32.32
CA LEU A 219 12.58 41.74 33.72
C LEU A 219 11.28 41.65 34.57
N GLU A 220 10.20 41.03 34.09
CA GLU A 220 8.95 40.85 34.86
C GLU A 220 8.41 39.40 34.74
N ARG A 221 8.08 38.58 35.75
CA ARG A 221 8.25 38.49 37.21
C ARG A 221 8.00 37.00 37.56
N PRO A 222 8.57 36.44 38.65
CA PRO A 222 8.27 35.09 39.17
C PRO A 222 6.80 34.85 39.61
N GLU A 223 6.01 35.91 39.76
CA GLU A 223 4.59 35.81 40.19
C GLU A 223 3.66 35.29 39.08
N LEU A 224 4.03 35.50 37.80
CA LEU A 224 3.22 35.14 36.62
C LEU A 224 3.50 33.72 36.08
N SER A 225 4.54 33.03 36.58
CA SER A 225 4.69 31.59 36.36
C SER A 225 3.69 30.84 37.23
N ARG A 226 3.60 31.17 38.52
CA ARG A 226 2.68 30.55 39.49
C ARG A 226 1.21 30.54 39.10
N GLU A 227 0.68 31.62 38.49
CA GLU A 227 -0.72 31.65 38.05
C GLU A 227 -1.01 30.66 36.91
N ARG A 228 -0.04 30.45 36.01
CA ARG A 228 -0.16 29.51 34.89
C ARG A 228 0.03 28.07 35.36
N ASP A 229 0.95 27.85 36.29
CA ASP A 229 1.16 26.54 36.93
C ASP A 229 -0.13 26.12 37.68
N GLY A 230 -0.80 27.07 38.36
CA GLY A 230 -2.10 26.84 39.00
C GLY A 230 -3.24 26.52 38.03
N GLN A 231 -3.32 27.21 36.89
CA GLN A 231 -4.31 26.89 35.84
C GLN A 231 -4.07 25.52 35.21
N LEU A 232 -2.80 25.13 35.04
CA LEU A 232 -2.39 23.84 34.51
C LEU A 232 -2.76 22.70 35.47
N SER A 233 -2.38 22.82 36.74
CA SER A 233 -2.73 21.86 37.80
C SER A 233 -4.25 21.68 37.91
N THR A 234 -5.03 22.78 37.86
CA THR A 234 -6.50 22.69 37.89
C THR A 234 -7.07 21.92 36.70
N LEU A 235 -6.47 22.06 35.50
CA LEU A 235 -6.91 21.32 34.31
C LEU A 235 -6.52 19.84 34.39
N LEU A 236 -5.32 19.53 34.86
CA LEU A 236 -4.84 18.17 35.08
C LEU A 236 -5.74 17.43 36.08
N ASP A 237 -6.05 18.06 37.21
CA ASP A 237 -6.95 17.51 38.23
C ASP A 237 -8.35 17.25 37.66
N LEU A 238 -8.86 18.18 36.84
CA LEU A 238 -10.15 18.00 36.18
C LEU A 238 -10.14 16.81 35.21
N VAL A 239 -9.10 16.70 34.37
CA VAL A 239 -8.98 15.60 33.42
C VAL A 239 -8.85 14.27 34.17
N GLY A 240 -7.98 14.20 35.18
CA GLY A 240 -7.80 13.02 36.04
C GLY A 240 -9.13 12.56 36.64
N PHE A 241 -9.86 13.47 37.29
CA PHE A 241 -11.17 13.20 37.87
C PHE A 241 -12.21 12.70 36.84
N CYS A 242 -12.23 13.29 35.64
CA CYS A 242 -13.15 12.87 34.58
C CYS A 242 -12.81 11.49 33.97
N CYS A 243 -11.55 11.05 34.09
CA CYS A 243 -11.07 9.80 33.52
C CYS A 243 -11.16 8.62 34.51
N GLU A 244 -11.01 8.85 35.82
CA GLU A 244 -11.01 7.79 36.85
C GLU A 244 -12.21 6.84 36.83
N GLN A 245 -13.37 7.32 36.35
CA GLN A 245 -14.61 6.55 36.34
C GLN A 245 -14.72 5.55 35.18
N THR A 246 -13.86 5.64 34.16
CA THR A 246 -13.97 4.81 32.94
C THR A 246 -12.58 4.34 32.51
N PRO A 247 -12.26 3.04 32.66
CA PRO A 247 -10.92 2.51 32.39
C PRO A 247 -10.39 2.83 30.98
N GLU A 248 -11.22 2.74 29.94
CA GLU A 248 -10.83 3.03 28.55
C GLU A 248 -10.41 4.50 28.38
N VAL A 249 -11.10 5.41 29.07
CA VAL A 249 -10.86 6.85 29.05
C VAL A 249 -9.59 7.19 29.82
N PHE A 250 -9.33 6.47 30.93
CA PHE A 250 -8.10 6.61 31.71
C PHE A 250 -6.88 6.05 30.96
N ALA A 251 -7.04 4.93 30.25
CA ALA A 251 -6.03 4.39 29.35
C ALA A 251 -5.67 5.38 28.24
N LEU A 252 -6.67 6.02 27.60
CA LEU A 252 -6.45 7.09 26.62
C LEU A 252 -5.68 8.27 27.22
N TYR A 253 -6.02 8.70 28.44
CA TYR A 253 -5.32 9.80 29.10
C TYR A 253 -3.83 9.51 29.27
N TYR A 254 -3.46 8.29 29.70
CA TYR A 254 -2.07 7.88 29.77
C TYR A 254 -1.38 7.83 28.41
N ASP A 255 -2.03 7.32 27.36
CA ASP A 255 -1.47 7.30 26.01
C ASP A 255 -1.27 8.70 25.42
N GLU A 256 -2.17 9.66 25.68
CA GLU A 256 -1.99 11.04 25.26
C GLU A 256 -0.82 11.72 26.00
N LEU A 257 -0.69 11.50 27.32
CA LEU A 257 0.45 12.00 28.09
C LEU A 257 1.77 11.38 27.61
N ALA A 258 1.79 10.07 27.36
CA ALA A 258 2.93 9.39 26.77
C ALA A 258 3.30 10.00 25.41
N SER A 259 2.33 10.18 24.52
CA SER A 259 2.54 10.80 23.20
C SER A 259 3.05 12.24 23.31
N LEU A 260 2.58 12.99 24.30
CA LEU A 260 3.07 14.34 24.58
C LEU A 260 4.56 14.31 24.97
N VAL A 261 4.94 13.45 25.92
CA VAL A 261 6.33 13.33 26.38
C VAL A 261 7.25 12.93 25.23
N GLU A 262 6.84 11.95 24.42
CA GLU A 262 7.61 11.50 23.27
C GLU A 262 7.78 12.60 22.21
N LYS A 263 6.69 13.29 21.85
CA LYS A 263 6.73 14.34 20.82
C LYS A 263 7.57 15.55 21.24
N GLN A 264 7.60 15.87 22.53
CA GLN A 264 8.33 17.02 23.10
C GLN A 264 9.60 16.62 23.84
N LYS A 265 10.17 15.44 23.53
CA LYS A 265 11.39 14.92 24.14
C LYS A 265 12.51 15.96 24.13
N GLY A 266 13.09 16.26 25.29
CA GLY A 266 14.12 17.27 25.51
C GLY A 266 13.61 18.71 25.66
N ASN A 267 12.36 19.00 25.29
CA ASN A 267 11.78 20.35 25.27
C ASN A 267 10.84 20.64 26.46
N LEU A 268 10.45 19.64 27.26
CA LEU A 268 9.53 19.82 28.39
C LEU A 268 10.25 20.31 29.65
N ASP A 269 9.61 21.17 30.42
CA ASP A 269 10.06 21.54 31.76
C ASP A 269 9.91 20.33 32.71
N LEU A 270 11.04 19.89 33.30
CA LEU A 270 11.09 18.71 34.16
C LEU A 270 10.31 18.91 35.47
N GLN A 271 10.16 20.15 35.96
CA GLN A 271 9.36 20.42 37.16
C GLN A 271 7.87 20.20 36.89
N LEU A 272 7.39 20.72 35.75
CA LEU A 272 6.01 20.51 35.33
C LEU A 272 5.75 19.05 34.98
N LEU A 273 6.73 18.33 34.40
CA LEU A 273 6.64 16.90 34.16
C LEU A 273 6.50 16.08 35.45
N ASP A 274 7.21 16.47 36.52
CA ASP A 274 7.09 15.83 37.84
C ASP A 274 5.68 16.01 38.45
N GLU A 275 5.05 17.18 38.26
CA GLU A 275 3.70 17.46 38.79
C GLU A 275 2.63 16.46 38.34
N PHE A 276 2.70 15.94 37.12
CA PHE A 276 1.74 14.95 36.61
C PHE A 276 2.30 13.52 36.46
N GLY A 277 3.61 13.33 36.49
CA GLY A 277 4.24 12.00 36.41
C GLY A 277 4.46 11.32 37.76
N LYS A 278 4.63 12.08 38.85
CA LYS A 278 5.01 11.52 40.16
C LYS A 278 3.95 10.59 40.75
N SER A 279 2.67 10.93 40.62
CA SER A 279 1.59 10.06 41.11
C SER A 279 1.59 8.69 40.43
N LEU A 280 2.02 8.62 39.15
CA LEU A 280 2.11 7.36 38.43
C LEU A 280 3.19 6.44 38.99
N VAL A 281 4.34 6.98 39.41
CA VAL A 281 5.43 6.19 40.00
C VAL A 281 4.98 5.51 41.30
N GLU A 282 4.09 6.15 42.05
CA GLU A 282 3.50 5.58 43.27
C GLU A 282 2.32 4.65 42.95
N ASP A 283 1.45 5.01 42.00
CA ASP A 283 0.25 4.24 41.66
C ASP A 283 0.57 2.93 40.92
N PHE A 284 1.54 2.93 40.00
CA PHE A 284 1.79 1.78 39.11
C PHE A 284 2.20 0.51 39.86
N PRO A 285 3.16 0.53 40.81
CA PRO A 285 3.49 -0.65 41.60
C PRO A 285 2.33 -1.12 42.46
N ASN A 286 1.56 -0.19 43.04
CA ASN A 286 0.40 -0.52 43.88
C ASN A 286 -0.75 -1.17 43.09
N ASP A 287 -0.93 -0.78 41.83
CA ASP A 287 -2.04 -1.24 40.98
C ASP A 287 -1.73 -2.57 40.27
N PHE A 288 -0.49 -2.77 39.80
CA PHE A 288 -0.15 -3.86 38.87
C PHE A 288 0.91 -4.84 39.35
N VAL A 289 1.75 -4.44 40.31
CA VAL A 289 2.92 -5.21 40.75
C VAL A 289 2.63 -5.86 42.10
N VAL A 290 3.07 -7.11 42.25
CA VAL A 290 2.92 -7.90 43.48
C VAL A 290 4.20 -8.64 43.80
N ASP A 291 4.42 -8.94 45.07
CA ASP A 291 5.53 -9.80 45.46
C ASP A 291 5.37 -11.20 44.86
N LEU A 292 6.47 -11.73 44.31
CA LEU A 292 6.51 -13.05 43.73
C LEU A 292 6.31 -14.10 44.83
N ASN A 293 5.15 -14.76 44.80
CA ASN A 293 4.76 -15.79 45.74
C ASN A 293 4.47 -17.11 45.00
N PRO A 294 4.88 -18.26 45.54
CA PRO A 294 4.66 -19.56 44.91
C PRO A 294 3.18 -19.95 44.83
N THR A 295 2.32 -19.35 45.66
CA THR A 295 0.87 -19.56 45.66
C THR A 295 0.15 -18.22 45.74
N VAL A 296 -0.78 -17.98 44.81
CA VAL A 296 -1.63 -16.78 44.81
C VAL A 296 -3.00 -17.15 45.36
N ASP A 297 -3.40 -16.50 46.46
CA ASP A 297 -4.70 -16.73 47.11
C ASP A 297 -5.84 -16.16 46.25
N GLY A 298 -6.85 -16.99 45.94
CA GLY A 298 -8.07 -16.56 45.26
C GLY A 298 -8.77 -17.68 44.50
N THR A 299 -10.05 -17.46 44.18
CA THR A 299 -10.86 -18.38 43.35
C THR A 299 -10.87 -17.85 41.92
N PHE A 300 -10.04 -18.42 41.06
CA PHE A 300 -9.91 -18.02 39.66
C PHE A 300 -10.45 -19.10 38.72
N LEU A 301 -10.82 -18.72 37.49
CA LEU A 301 -11.24 -19.67 36.45
C LEU A 301 -10.14 -20.69 36.11
N PHE A 302 -8.89 -20.28 36.26
CA PHE A 302 -7.72 -21.07 35.94
C PHE A 302 -6.68 -21.02 37.07
N PRO A 303 -5.85 -22.06 37.24
CA PRO A 303 -4.75 -22.02 38.19
C PRO A 303 -3.73 -20.96 37.79
N VAL A 304 -3.30 -20.17 38.77
CA VAL A 304 -2.28 -19.12 38.58
C VAL A 304 -0.89 -19.76 38.61
N LYS A 305 -0.08 -19.45 37.60
CA LYS A 305 1.33 -19.82 37.49
C LYS A 305 2.17 -18.58 37.20
N SER A 306 3.34 -18.51 37.80
CA SER A 306 4.38 -17.54 37.42
C SER A 306 5.09 -18.06 36.17
N LEU A 307 4.92 -17.37 35.04
CA LEU A 307 5.52 -17.75 33.75
C LEU A 307 6.42 -16.63 33.21
N TYR A 308 7.39 -17.02 32.37
CA TYR A 308 8.33 -16.12 31.71
C TYR A 308 9.19 -15.27 32.67
N ASN A 309 9.66 -15.86 33.78
CA ASN A 309 10.70 -15.24 34.62
C ASN A 309 12.05 -15.30 33.89
N LEU A 310 12.79 -14.19 33.86
CA LEU A 310 14.13 -14.13 33.25
C LEU A 310 15.27 -13.95 34.27
N ASP A 311 14.93 -13.72 35.54
CA ASP A 311 15.93 -13.51 36.59
C ASP A 311 16.26 -14.86 37.28
N GLU A 312 17.55 -15.17 37.41
CA GLU A 312 18.06 -16.48 37.85
C GLU A 312 17.86 -16.75 39.35
N ASP A 313 17.69 -15.69 40.17
CA ASP A 313 17.52 -15.78 41.62
C ASP A 313 16.09 -15.45 42.07
N GLU A 314 15.41 -16.39 42.72
CA GLU A 314 14.24 -16.15 43.60
C GLU A 314 14.69 -15.41 44.88
N SER A 315 15.37 -14.28 44.70
CA SER A 315 15.82 -13.42 45.80
C SER A 315 14.61 -12.85 46.55
N GLN A 316 14.78 -12.64 47.86
CA GLN A 316 13.77 -11.98 48.68
C GLN A 316 13.52 -10.57 48.12
N GLY A 317 12.33 -10.34 47.56
CA GLY A 317 11.95 -9.07 46.92
C GLY A 317 11.72 -9.15 45.41
N ALA A 318 11.72 -10.33 44.79
CA ALA A 318 11.29 -10.48 43.39
C ALA A 318 9.83 -10.05 43.19
N ILE A 319 9.57 -9.34 42.09
CA ILE A 319 8.24 -8.82 41.75
C ILE A 319 7.61 -9.63 40.60
N ALA A 320 6.29 -9.60 40.49
CA ALA A 320 5.52 -10.17 39.38
C ALA A 320 4.39 -9.23 38.96
N ILE A 321 3.98 -9.30 37.69
CA ILE A 321 2.79 -8.57 37.21
C ILE A 321 1.54 -9.40 37.47
N ASN A 322 0.56 -8.80 38.15
CA ASN A 322 -0.64 -9.45 38.65
C ASN A 322 -1.75 -9.65 37.59
N LEU A 323 -1.40 -10.17 36.41
CA LEU A 323 -2.27 -10.10 35.23
C LEU A 323 -3.55 -10.96 35.34
N LEU A 324 -3.43 -12.29 35.54
CA LEU A 324 -4.59 -13.20 35.58
C LEU A 324 -5.61 -12.82 36.67
N PRO A 325 -5.19 -12.48 37.92
CA PRO A 325 -6.14 -12.03 38.93
C PRO A 325 -6.88 -10.75 38.54
N LEU A 326 -6.20 -9.77 37.92
CA LEU A 326 -6.83 -8.53 37.44
C LEU A 326 -7.86 -8.79 36.33
N VAL A 327 -7.54 -9.65 35.36
CA VAL A 327 -8.48 -10.04 34.29
C VAL A 327 -9.70 -10.76 34.87
N SER A 328 -9.48 -11.65 35.86
CA SER A 328 -10.56 -12.38 36.53
C SER A 328 -11.52 -11.44 37.26
N GLN A 329 -11.00 -10.44 37.96
CA GLN A 329 -11.82 -9.44 38.67
C GLN A 329 -12.62 -8.56 37.71
N SER A 330 -12.03 -8.18 36.58
CA SER A 330 -12.70 -7.37 35.56
C SER A 330 -13.87 -8.09 34.88
N GLU A 331 -13.79 -9.41 34.66
CA GLU A 331 -14.87 -10.18 34.04
C GLU A 331 -15.96 -10.61 35.05
N LEU A 332 -15.59 -10.97 36.28
CA LEU A 332 -16.56 -11.33 37.35
C LEU A 332 -17.33 -10.10 37.87
N GLY A 333 -16.70 -8.93 37.90
CA GLY A 333 -17.29 -7.67 38.36
C GLY A 333 -18.49 -7.20 37.54
N ARG A 334 -18.71 -7.73 36.33
CA ARG A 334 -19.93 -7.48 35.54
C ARG A 334 -21.17 -8.23 36.05
N VAL A 335 -21.03 -9.16 37.00
CA VAL A 335 -22.13 -10.04 37.48
C VAL A 335 -22.56 -9.75 38.94
N THR A 336 -21.75 -9.08 39.75
CA THR A 336 -22.09 -8.82 41.17
C THR A 336 -22.00 -7.35 41.53
N ASP A 337 -22.97 -6.57 41.04
CA ASP A 337 -23.29 -5.27 41.64
C ASP A 337 -24.21 -5.54 42.85
N GLY A 338 -23.59 -5.77 44.01
CA GLY A 338 -24.32 -6.12 45.23
C GLY A 338 -23.40 -6.52 46.38
N MET A 339 -22.97 -5.52 47.15
CA MET A 339 -22.31 -5.65 48.46
C MET A 339 -20.87 -6.18 48.50
N SER A 340 -19.89 -5.31 48.22
CA SER A 340 -18.64 -5.27 49.03
C SER A 340 -18.00 -3.86 48.99
N ASN A 341 -17.21 -3.54 50.00
CA ASN A 341 -16.81 -2.19 50.45
C ASN A 341 -16.23 -1.25 49.35
N GLN A 342 -16.83 -0.06 49.23
CA GLN A 342 -16.55 1.02 48.25
C GLN A 342 -15.24 1.82 48.45
N THR A 343 -14.17 1.27 49.04
CA THR A 343 -12.99 2.08 49.41
C THR A 343 -11.70 1.80 48.63
N LYS A 344 -11.68 0.85 47.68
CA LYS A 344 -10.50 0.62 46.82
C LYS A 344 -10.84 0.90 45.36
N ARG A 345 -10.00 1.70 44.69
CA ARG A 345 -10.04 1.98 43.25
C ARG A 345 -10.11 0.66 42.48
N VAL A 346 -11.05 0.53 41.53
CA VAL A 346 -11.14 -0.66 40.68
C VAL A 346 -10.05 -0.56 39.63
N VAL A 347 -8.97 -1.32 39.79
CA VAL A 347 -7.85 -1.39 38.84
C VAL A 347 -8.27 -2.27 37.66
N SER A 348 -8.13 -1.74 36.44
CA SER A 348 -8.45 -2.47 35.22
C SER A 348 -7.18 -2.89 34.48
N PRO A 349 -7.08 -4.14 34.00
CA PRO A 349 -5.92 -4.61 33.22
C PRO A 349 -5.72 -3.83 31.91
N ILE A 350 -6.75 -3.15 31.41
CA ILE A 350 -6.68 -2.33 30.19
C ILE A 350 -5.72 -1.14 30.31
N CYS A 351 -5.50 -0.66 31.54
CA CYS A 351 -4.63 0.48 31.82
C CYS A 351 -3.15 0.07 31.96
N LEU A 352 -2.83 -1.23 32.04
CA LEU A 352 -1.49 -1.73 32.31
C LEU A 352 -0.45 -1.26 31.27
N SER A 353 -0.72 -1.49 29.98
CA SER A 353 0.22 -1.13 28.91
C SER A 353 0.32 0.39 28.69
N PRO A 354 -0.78 1.17 28.68
CA PRO A 354 -0.71 2.63 28.58
C PRO A 354 -0.02 3.30 29.77
N SER A 355 -0.29 2.86 31.00
CA SER A 355 0.36 3.41 32.20
C SER A 355 1.85 3.11 32.20
N PHE A 356 2.27 1.90 31.81
CA PHE A 356 3.68 1.57 31.65
C PHE A 356 4.36 2.37 30.52
N ARG A 357 3.66 2.63 29.41
CA ARG A 357 4.17 3.50 28.34
C ARG A 357 4.45 4.91 28.87
N PHE A 358 3.54 5.49 29.65
CA PHE A 358 3.78 6.80 30.25
C PHE A 358 4.92 6.73 31.28
N LEU A 359 4.96 5.71 32.14
CA LEU A 359 6.01 5.50 33.14
C LEU A 359 7.40 5.45 32.51
N ARG A 360 7.60 4.64 31.47
CA ARG A 360 8.91 4.51 30.80
C ARG A 360 9.38 5.82 30.16
N LEU A 361 8.46 6.59 29.57
CA LEU A 361 8.80 7.85 28.93
C LEU A 361 9.09 8.93 29.96
N TYR A 362 8.33 8.96 31.06
CA TYR A 362 8.57 9.81 32.21
C TYR A 362 9.95 9.54 32.83
N THR A 363 10.24 8.29 33.22
CA THR A 363 11.53 7.90 33.82
C THR A 363 12.67 8.16 32.85
N GLY A 364 12.50 7.83 31.57
CA GLY A 364 13.51 8.09 30.54
C GLY A 364 13.80 9.58 30.36
N GLU A 365 12.80 10.46 30.42
CA GLU A 365 13.04 11.91 30.30
C GLU A 365 13.69 12.50 31.56
N GLN A 366 13.31 12.03 32.76
CA GLN A 366 13.93 12.43 34.03
C GLN A 366 15.40 11.98 34.11
N ASN A 367 15.70 10.78 33.64
CA ASN A 367 17.02 10.13 33.78
C ASN A 367 17.84 10.12 32.49
N SER A 368 17.62 11.07 31.58
CA SER A 368 18.40 11.22 30.33
C SER A 368 18.49 9.94 29.47
N GLY A 369 17.44 9.12 29.50
CA GLY A 369 17.29 7.88 28.74
C GLY A 369 17.58 6.61 29.54
N SER A 370 18.10 6.71 30.77
CA SER A 370 18.30 5.53 31.63
C SER A 370 16.97 5.03 32.20
N LEU A 371 16.79 3.70 32.19
CA LEU A 371 15.61 3.02 32.75
C LEU A 371 15.98 2.07 33.90
N GLU A 372 17.14 2.27 34.54
CA GLU A 372 17.61 1.45 35.67
C GLU A 372 16.60 1.39 36.83
N GLU A 373 15.81 2.45 37.07
CA GLU A 373 14.81 2.46 38.14
C GLU A 373 13.64 1.49 37.92
N ILE A 374 13.41 1.06 36.67
CA ILE A 374 12.27 0.22 36.29
C ILE A 374 12.72 -1.08 35.60
N ASP A 375 14.00 -1.41 35.64
CA ASP A 375 14.60 -2.55 34.94
C ASP A 375 14.08 -3.91 35.44
N ALA A 376 13.69 -4.01 36.71
CA ALA A 376 13.04 -5.19 37.28
C ALA A 376 11.79 -5.61 36.49
N LEU A 377 11.09 -4.67 35.85
CA LEU A 377 9.92 -4.94 35.00
C LEU A 377 10.27 -5.64 33.68
N LEU A 378 11.53 -5.58 33.24
CA LEU A 378 12.03 -6.33 32.09
C LEU A 378 12.20 -7.82 32.42
N GLY A 379 12.67 -8.13 33.62
CA GLY A 379 12.98 -9.49 34.08
C GLY A 379 11.80 -10.24 34.71
N CYS A 380 10.87 -9.50 35.33
CA CYS A 380 9.80 -10.09 36.14
C CYS A 380 8.86 -11.03 35.36
N PRO A 381 8.33 -12.08 36.02
CA PRO A 381 7.31 -12.95 35.44
C PRO A 381 5.92 -12.31 35.39
N LEU A 382 5.05 -12.96 34.62
CA LEU A 382 3.61 -12.69 34.59
C LEU A 382 2.86 -13.78 35.36
N TYR A 383 1.89 -13.39 36.19
CA TYR A 383 0.88 -14.32 36.67
C TYR A 383 -0.12 -14.64 35.55
N LEU A 384 0.08 -15.82 34.95
CA LEU A 384 -0.72 -16.39 33.87
C LEU A 384 -1.31 -17.73 34.32
N THR A 385 -1.81 -18.51 33.35
CA THR A 385 -2.17 -19.91 33.57
C THR A 385 -1.28 -20.83 32.75
N ASP A 386 -1.47 -22.13 32.90
CA ASP A 386 -0.80 -23.16 32.11
C ASP A 386 -1.14 -23.03 30.62
N LEU A 387 -0.11 -22.81 29.80
CA LEU A 387 -0.24 -22.62 28.35
C LEU A 387 0.02 -23.91 27.55
N ASP A 388 0.17 -25.05 28.22
CA ASP A 388 0.22 -26.37 27.59
C ASP A 388 -1.19 -26.83 27.18
N LEU A 389 -1.63 -26.32 26.03
CA LEU A 389 -2.99 -26.45 25.50
C LEU A 389 -3.23 -27.68 24.61
N GLU A 390 -2.23 -28.53 24.38
CA GLU A 390 -2.36 -29.69 23.50
C GLU A 390 -3.47 -30.64 23.97
N GLY A 391 -4.48 -30.85 23.11
CA GLY A 391 -5.64 -31.72 23.37
C GLY A 391 -6.64 -31.21 24.42
N LYS A 392 -6.33 -30.14 25.16
CA LYS A 392 -7.19 -29.58 26.23
C LYS A 392 -8.14 -28.48 25.75
N LEU A 393 -7.82 -27.80 24.66
CA LEU A 393 -8.55 -26.61 24.19
C LEU A 393 -10.03 -26.89 23.84
N ASP A 394 -10.32 -28.08 23.31
CA ASP A 394 -11.69 -28.51 22.98
C ASP A 394 -12.54 -28.84 24.21
N SER A 395 -11.91 -29.10 25.36
CA SER A 395 -12.59 -29.40 26.62
C SER A 395 -13.03 -28.15 27.40
N LEU A 396 -12.49 -26.99 27.05
CA LEU A 396 -12.79 -25.72 27.68
C LEU A 396 -14.16 -25.17 27.24
N SER A 397 -14.89 -24.60 28.18
CA SER A 397 -16.11 -23.84 27.92
C SER A 397 -15.83 -22.63 27.02
N LYS A 398 -16.89 -22.05 26.47
CA LYS A 398 -16.75 -20.83 25.66
C LYS A 398 -16.12 -19.69 26.47
N GLN A 399 -16.59 -19.49 27.71
CA GLN A 399 -16.10 -18.43 28.60
C GLN A 399 -14.61 -18.61 28.94
N GLU A 400 -14.17 -19.84 29.23
CA GLU A 400 -12.77 -20.14 29.50
C GLU A 400 -11.87 -19.87 28.29
N ARG A 401 -12.34 -20.18 27.07
CA ARG A 401 -11.60 -19.89 25.83
C ARG A 401 -11.51 -18.39 25.55
N GLU A 402 -12.60 -17.65 25.75
CA GLU A 402 -12.61 -16.19 25.59
C GLU A 402 -11.70 -15.51 26.64
N PHE A 403 -11.74 -15.98 27.90
CA PHE A 403 -10.85 -15.53 28.97
C PHE A 403 -9.38 -15.75 28.63
N LEU A 404 -9.03 -16.95 28.13
CA LEU A 404 -7.67 -17.27 27.72
C LEU A 404 -7.20 -16.38 26.56
N CYS A 405 -8.06 -16.10 25.58
CA CYS A 405 -7.75 -15.15 24.52
C CYS A 405 -7.49 -13.75 25.10
N SER A 406 -8.36 -13.24 25.99
CA SER A 406 -8.19 -11.93 26.65
C SER A 406 -6.86 -11.84 27.40
N LEU A 407 -6.54 -12.88 28.18
CA LEU A 407 -5.30 -12.97 28.94
C LEU A 407 -4.06 -12.92 28.04
N LEU A 408 -4.08 -13.66 26.92
CA LEU A 408 -2.99 -13.68 25.95
C LEU A 408 -2.84 -12.33 25.22
N PHE A 409 -3.93 -11.64 24.88
CA PHE A 409 -3.86 -10.29 24.30
C PHE A 409 -3.22 -9.28 25.26
N TYR A 410 -3.60 -9.30 26.55
CA TYR A 410 -2.97 -8.43 27.55
C TYR A 410 -1.49 -8.77 27.75
N ALA A 411 -1.12 -10.05 27.84
CA ALA A 411 0.27 -10.48 27.98
C ALA A 411 1.13 -10.08 26.79
N LEU A 412 0.63 -10.25 25.56
CA LEU A 412 1.31 -9.81 24.34
C LEU A 412 1.49 -8.29 24.31
N ASN A 413 0.48 -7.52 24.68
CA ASN A 413 0.55 -6.07 24.70
C ASN A 413 1.51 -5.54 25.78
N TRP A 414 1.57 -6.21 26.94
CA TRP A 414 2.60 -5.97 27.95
C TRP A 414 4.00 -6.18 27.38
N PHE A 415 4.29 -7.36 26.82
CA PHE A 415 5.63 -7.64 26.29
C PHE A 415 6.02 -6.74 25.12
N ARG A 416 5.07 -6.32 24.28
CA ARG A 416 5.34 -5.35 23.20
C ARG A 416 5.78 -4.00 23.76
N GLU A 417 5.13 -3.49 24.82
CA GLU A 417 5.58 -2.23 25.46
C GLU A 417 6.88 -2.40 26.26
N VAL A 418 7.13 -3.56 26.87
CA VAL A 418 8.44 -3.88 27.50
C VAL A 418 9.55 -3.85 26.45
N VAL A 419 9.35 -4.47 25.29
CA VAL A 419 10.32 -4.41 24.19
C VAL A 419 10.50 -2.97 23.69
N ASN A 420 9.41 -2.20 23.54
CA ASN A 420 9.53 -0.78 23.20
C ASN A 420 10.37 0.00 24.22
N ALA A 421 10.23 -0.29 25.51
CA ALA A 421 10.94 0.40 26.59
C ALA A 421 12.45 0.16 26.55
N PHE A 422 12.84 -1.11 26.53
CA PHE A 422 14.23 -1.48 26.79
C PHE A 422 15.08 -1.67 25.51
N CYS A 423 14.48 -1.59 24.31
CA CYS A 423 15.23 -1.78 23.04
C CYS A 423 16.36 -0.77 22.79
N GLN A 424 16.32 0.41 23.43
CA GLN A 424 17.36 1.44 23.30
C GLN A 424 18.50 1.31 24.31
N GLN A 425 18.33 0.51 25.36
CA GLN A 425 19.32 0.33 26.41
C GLN A 425 20.57 -0.34 25.84
N GLN A 426 21.75 0.11 26.28
CA GLN A 426 23.02 -0.35 25.71
C GLN A 426 23.62 -1.56 26.43
N ASP A 427 23.19 -1.79 27.67
CA ASP A 427 23.63 -2.90 28.49
C ASP A 427 23.39 -4.27 27.81
N ALA A 428 24.36 -5.17 27.94
CA ALA A 428 24.35 -6.46 27.26
C ALA A 428 23.30 -7.40 27.85
N GLU A 429 23.15 -7.41 29.17
CA GLU A 429 22.16 -8.22 29.89
C GLU A 429 20.75 -7.79 29.50
N MET A 430 20.46 -6.49 29.53
CA MET A 430 19.18 -5.93 29.10
C MET A 430 18.87 -6.28 27.64
N LYS A 431 19.86 -6.18 26.74
CA LYS A 431 19.70 -6.60 25.33
C LYS A 431 19.38 -8.09 25.20
N GLY A 432 20.04 -8.94 26.00
CA GLY A 432 19.73 -10.37 26.09
C GLY A 432 18.28 -10.61 26.52
N LYS A 433 17.85 -9.96 27.60
CA LYS A 433 16.46 -10.05 28.09
C LYS A 433 15.44 -9.53 27.05
N VAL A 434 15.73 -8.45 26.33
CA VAL A 434 14.87 -7.95 25.24
C VAL A 434 14.72 -8.97 24.11
N LEU A 435 15.81 -9.66 23.72
CA LEU A 435 15.73 -10.75 22.73
C LEU A 435 14.88 -11.91 23.23
N THR A 436 15.03 -12.31 24.49
CA THR A 436 14.16 -13.36 25.08
C THR A 436 12.70 -12.91 25.16
N ARG A 437 12.42 -11.64 25.44
CA ARG A 437 11.05 -11.10 25.37
C ARG A 437 10.47 -11.14 23.95
N LEU A 438 11.28 -10.93 22.91
CA LEU A 438 10.85 -11.12 21.52
C LEU A 438 10.51 -12.59 21.22
N GLN A 439 11.29 -13.54 21.73
CA GLN A 439 10.98 -14.98 21.63
C GLN A 439 9.68 -15.33 22.37
N ASN A 440 9.47 -14.76 23.56
CA ASN A 440 8.22 -14.94 24.29
C ASN A 440 7.01 -14.37 23.51
N ILE A 441 7.18 -13.25 22.80
CA ILE A 441 6.13 -12.70 21.92
C ILE A 441 5.81 -13.65 20.77
N THR A 442 6.82 -14.19 20.07
CA THR A 442 6.59 -15.10 18.94
C THR A 442 5.94 -16.41 19.39
N GLU A 443 6.35 -16.95 20.54
CA GLU A 443 5.73 -18.12 21.17
C GLU A 443 4.25 -17.84 21.53
N LEU A 444 3.97 -16.76 22.26
CA LEU A 444 2.61 -16.39 22.67
C LEU A 444 1.69 -16.08 21.48
N GLN A 445 2.22 -15.52 20.39
CA GLN A 445 1.45 -15.32 19.17
C GLN A 445 1.04 -16.66 18.54
N ALA A 446 1.91 -17.68 18.56
CA ALA A 446 1.57 -19.00 18.09
C ALA A 446 0.48 -19.67 18.97
N VAL A 447 0.57 -19.51 20.29
CA VAL A 447 -0.44 -19.98 21.24
C VAL A 447 -1.78 -19.28 21.02
N LEU A 448 -1.78 -17.95 20.87
CA LEU A 448 -2.98 -17.16 20.59
C LEU A 448 -3.62 -17.55 19.26
N GLY A 449 -2.83 -17.78 18.20
CA GLY A 449 -3.34 -18.25 16.91
C GLY A 449 -4.12 -19.56 17.03
N LYS A 450 -3.63 -20.52 17.84
CA LYS A 450 -4.35 -21.77 18.15
C LYS A 450 -5.66 -21.50 18.92
N CYS A 451 -5.64 -20.60 19.90
CA CYS A 451 -6.81 -20.22 20.70
C CYS A 451 -7.91 -19.55 19.87
N LEU A 452 -7.54 -18.65 18.96
CA LEU A 452 -8.44 -17.94 18.05
C LEU A 452 -9.06 -18.88 17.02
N ALA A 453 -8.28 -19.83 16.49
CA ALA A 453 -8.79 -20.86 15.59
C ALA A 453 -9.92 -21.69 16.25
N ALA A 454 -9.80 -21.96 17.56
CA ALA A 454 -10.82 -22.66 18.33
C ALA A 454 -11.97 -21.77 18.83
N THR A 455 -11.86 -20.44 18.70
CA THR A 455 -12.82 -19.46 19.25
C THR A 455 -13.22 -18.43 18.18
N PRO A 456 -13.91 -18.84 17.10
CA PRO A 456 -14.28 -17.94 16.02
C PRO A 456 -15.28 -16.88 16.50
N GLY A 457 -15.04 -15.62 16.12
CA GLY A 457 -15.90 -14.48 16.47
C GLY A 457 -15.61 -13.85 17.84
N TYR A 458 -14.50 -14.21 18.47
CA TYR A 458 -14.00 -13.53 19.66
C TYR A 458 -13.70 -12.04 19.39
N VAL A 459 -14.01 -11.19 20.36
CA VAL A 459 -13.75 -9.74 20.33
C VAL A 459 -12.66 -9.43 21.36
N PRO A 460 -11.44 -9.06 20.92
CA PRO A 460 -10.35 -8.77 21.85
C PRO A 460 -10.55 -7.46 22.62
N PRO A 461 -9.87 -7.32 23.78
CA PRO A 461 -9.77 -6.02 24.45
C PRO A 461 -9.03 -5.02 23.55
N PRO A 462 -9.42 -3.73 23.56
CA PRO A 462 -8.78 -2.73 22.73
C PRO A 462 -7.38 -2.40 23.26
N ALA A 463 -6.45 -2.14 22.34
CA ALA A 463 -5.06 -1.76 22.64
C ALA A 463 -4.68 -0.35 22.18
N ALA A 464 -5.47 0.23 21.28
CA ALA A 464 -5.34 1.61 20.80
C ALA A 464 -6.66 2.35 21.09
N PHE A 465 -6.57 3.52 21.73
CA PHE A 465 -7.74 4.27 22.22
C PHE A 465 -8.03 5.53 21.41
N ASP A 466 -7.25 5.77 20.36
CA ASP A 466 -7.24 7.01 19.57
C ASP A 466 -8.20 6.99 18.36
N SER A 467 -8.82 5.84 18.05
CA SER A 467 -9.64 5.63 16.85
C SER A 467 -11.09 5.24 17.16
N GLU A 468 -12.04 5.81 16.42
CA GLU A 468 -13.49 5.61 16.59
C GLU A 468 -14.00 4.20 16.21
N ALA A 469 -13.15 3.32 15.67
CA ALA A 469 -13.55 2.14 14.91
C ALA A 469 -13.50 0.79 15.66
N LEU A 470 -13.44 0.77 17.00
CA LEU A 470 -13.36 -0.49 17.76
C LEU A 470 -14.67 -1.30 17.81
N GLU A 471 -15.79 -0.76 17.32
CA GLU A 471 -17.07 -1.50 17.29
C GLU A 471 -17.24 -2.45 16.09
N ALA A 472 -16.27 -2.52 15.16
CA ALA A 472 -16.34 -3.45 14.04
C ALA A 472 -15.87 -4.86 14.44
N VAL A 473 -16.81 -5.80 14.55
CA VAL A 473 -16.52 -7.24 14.71
C VAL A 473 -15.54 -7.69 13.62
N PRO A 474 -14.41 -8.36 13.95
CA PRO A 474 -13.48 -8.85 12.95
C PRO A 474 -14.22 -9.75 11.95
N PRO A 475 -14.02 -9.57 10.64
CA PRO A 475 -14.77 -10.33 9.64
C PRO A 475 -14.48 -11.82 9.83
N ILE A 476 -15.54 -12.59 10.11
CA ILE A 476 -15.49 -14.02 10.33
C ILE A 476 -14.96 -14.68 9.04
N SER A 477 -13.70 -15.12 9.01
CA SER A 477 -13.23 -16.06 7.99
C SER A 477 -13.74 -17.46 8.32
N ALA A 478 -15.05 -17.70 8.17
CA ALA A 478 -15.60 -19.03 8.36
C ALA A 478 -15.23 -19.92 7.17
N ALA A 479 -14.16 -20.69 7.31
CA ALA A 479 -13.99 -21.93 6.56
C ALA A 479 -14.98 -22.96 7.12
N GLY A 480 -16.19 -23.02 6.56
CA GLY A 480 -17.19 -24.04 6.90
C GLY A 480 -18.45 -23.92 6.05
N PRO A 481 -19.02 -25.02 5.52
CA PRO A 481 -20.16 -24.96 4.62
C PRO A 481 -21.43 -24.65 5.43
N VAL A 482 -22.05 -23.49 5.17
CA VAL A 482 -23.38 -23.16 5.71
C VAL A 482 -24.41 -24.11 5.07
N ARG A 483 -24.78 -25.17 5.81
CA ARG A 483 -25.97 -25.97 5.52
C ARG A 483 -27.21 -25.08 5.67
N LYS A 484 -27.74 -24.57 4.55
CA LYS A 484 -29.11 -24.01 4.51
C LYS A 484 -30.11 -25.11 4.85
N ARG A 485 -30.63 -25.09 6.08
CA ARG A 485 -31.78 -25.90 6.49
C ARG A 485 -33.04 -25.27 5.91
N ASN A 486 -33.55 -25.83 4.81
CA ASN A 486 -34.83 -25.45 4.20
C ASN A 486 -35.99 -25.69 5.18
N GLY A 487 -36.45 -24.64 5.85
CA GLY A 487 -37.69 -24.63 6.63
C GLY A 487 -38.85 -24.15 5.76
N ARG A 488 -39.65 -25.08 5.24
CA ARG A 488 -40.99 -24.79 4.70
C ARG A 488 -41.87 -24.20 5.81
N LYS A 489 -42.30 -22.95 5.69
CA LYS A 489 -43.50 -22.44 6.37
C LYS A 489 -44.52 -21.97 5.33
N LYS A 490 -45.59 -22.76 5.20
CA LYS A 490 -46.84 -22.40 4.52
C LYS A 490 -47.41 -21.13 5.18
N LYS A 491 -47.85 -20.16 4.39
CA LYS A 491 -48.94 -19.25 4.77
C LYS A 491 -49.92 -19.12 3.62
N ALA A 492 -51.18 -19.32 3.98
CA ALA A 492 -52.34 -19.35 3.10
C ALA A 492 -52.81 -17.93 2.75
N ASP A 493 -53.54 -17.92 1.64
CA ASP A 493 -54.13 -16.84 0.86
C ASP A 493 -55.18 -15.99 1.61
N GLY A 494 -55.46 -14.78 1.10
CA GLY A 494 -56.66 -14.04 1.50
C GLY A 494 -56.64 -12.50 1.39
N SER A 495 -56.79 -11.96 0.17
CA SER A 495 -57.70 -10.86 -0.24
C SER A 495 -57.69 -9.49 0.47
N LYS A 496 -57.51 -8.38 -0.30
CA LYS A 496 -58.58 -7.56 -0.94
C LYS A 496 -58.21 -6.05 -1.08
N ALA A 497 -58.35 -5.52 -2.31
CA ALA A 497 -58.72 -4.16 -2.78
C ALA A 497 -57.90 -2.94 -2.28
N GLY A 498 -57.60 -1.88 -3.06
CA GLY A 498 -57.91 -1.36 -4.40
C GLY A 498 -57.46 0.12 -4.40
N SER A 499 -56.82 0.71 -5.42
CA SER A 499 -57.47 1.55 -6.45
C SER A 499 -56.41 2.38 -7.21
N ALA A 500 -56.67 2.57 -8.52
CA ALA A 500 -56.17 3.51 -9.56
C ALA A 500 -55.64 4.90 -9.08
N ASP A 501 -54.83 5.69 -9.82
CA ASP A 501 -54.83 5.93 -11.27
C ASP A 501 -53.53 6.61 -11.79
N ARG A 502 -53.40 6.63 -13.13
CA ARG A 502 -52.34 6.93 -14.12
C ARG A 502 -51.45 8.19 -14.02
N SER A 503 -50.19 8.06 -14.48
CA SER A 503 -49.70 8.67 -15.75
C SER A 503 -48.30 8.16 -16.18
N GLN A 504 -48.14 7.96 -17.49
CA GLN A 504 -46.94 7.52 -18.27
C GLN A 504 -45.88 8.66 -18.31
N VAL A 505 -44.58 8.47 -18.60
CA VAL A 505 -43.93 8.07 -19.87
C VAL A 505 -42.40 7.91 -19.64
N ASP A 506 -41.81 6.84 -20.21
CA ASP A 506 -40.46 6.55 -20.78
C ASP A 506 -39.15 7.20 -20.21
N ASP A 507 -37.96 6.59 -20.23
CA ASP A 507 -37.45 5.35 -20.86
C ASP A 507 -36.17 4.83 -20.14
N SER A 508 -36.00 3.52 -20.30
CA SER A 508 -34.92 2.55 -20.07
C SER A 508 -33.45 2.94 -19.82
N SER A 509 -32.78 2.20 -18.92
CA SER A 509 -31.90 1.05 -19.29
C SER A 509 -31.11 0.48 -18.08
N GLU A 510 -31.53 -0.69 -17.57
CA GLU A 510 -30.75 -1.54 -16.65
C GLU A 510 -30.26 -2.80 -17.37
N ALA A 511 -29.00 -3.14 -17.11
CA ALA A 511 -28.30 -4.31 -17.61
C ALA A 511 -28.49 -5.51 -16.67
N ASN A 512 -29.06 -6.60 -17.19
CA ASN A 512 -29.12 -7.90 -16.52
C ASN A 512 -27.94 -8.79 -16.94
N GLN A 513 -27.35 -9.42 -15.93
CA GLN A 513 -26.41 -10.54 -16.00
C GLN A 513 -27.12 -11.79 -16.56
N PRO A 514 -26.39 -12.71 -17.22
CA PRO A 514 -26.84 -14.10 -17.35
C PRO A 514 -26.07 -15.02 -16.41
N ASP A 515 -26.83 -15.77 -15.61
CA ASP A 515 -26.47 -17.04 -15.01
C ASP A 515 -26.20 -18.09 -16.09
N THR A 516 -25.27 -19.03 -15.85
CA THR A 516 -25.34 -20.38 -16.42
C THR A 516 -24.60 -21.37 -15.52
N GLU A 517 -25.32 -22.44 -15.17
CA GLU A 517 -24.92 -23.53 -14.29
C GLU A 517 -24.12 -24.65 -15.03
N LEU A 518 -23.44 -25.48 -14.21
CA LEU A 518 -23.03 -26.88 -14.39
C LEU A 518 -21.73 -27.20 -15.17
N SER A 519 -20.72 -27.70 -14.43
CA SER A 519 -20.42 -29.14 -14.44
C SER A 519 -19.66 -29.58 -13.19
N GLU A 520 -20.31 -30.43 -12.39
CA GLU A 520 -19.71 -31.27 -11.37
C GLU A 520 -18.90 -32.40 -12.05
N LEU A 521 -17.63 -32.58 -11.66
CA LEU A 521 -16.90 -33.87 -11.66
C LEU A 521 -15.47 -33.60 -11.20
N GLU A 522 -15.19 -33.89 -9.92
CA GLU A 522 -13.93 -34.47 -9.39
C GLU A 522 -13.97 -34.41 -7.86
N LYS A 523 -14.53 -35.47 -7.26
CA LYS A 523 -14.35 -35.80 -5.84
C LYS A 523 -13.21 -36.82 -5.74
N SER A 524 -12.05 -36.37 -5.31
CA SER A 524 -11.07 -37.23 -4.66
C SER A 524 -10.41 -36.46 -3.52
N ALA A 525 -10.55 -37.04 -2.32
CA ALA A 525 -9.95 -36.70 -1.02
C ALA A 525 -8.98 -35.50 -0.98
N ALA A 526 -9.49 -34.34 -0.57
CA ALA A 526 -8.67 -33.29 0.02
C ALA A 526 -8.61 -33.53 1.53
N GLU A 527 -7.44 -33.93 2.00
CA GLU A 527 -7.07 -33.90 3.41
C GLU A 527 -7.22 -32.47 3.95
N LYS A 528 -7.56 -32.36 5.24
CA LYS A 528 -7.74 -31.09 5.94
C LYS A 528 -6.41 -30.33 5.99
N GLU A 529 -6.14 -29.44 5.03
CA GLU A 529 -5.14 -28.40 5.23
C GLU A 529 -5.62 -27.47 6.35
N ALA A 530 -4.96 -27.57 7.51
CA ALA A 530 -5.08 -26.57 8.57
C ALA A 530 -4.63 -25.23 8.00
N GLY A 531 -5.52 -24.24 7.97
CA GLY A 531 -5.20 -22.89 7.54
C GLY A 531 -4.02 -22.33 8.34
N ASN A 532 -3.11 -21.64 7.65
CA ASN A 532 -1.90 -21.07 8.24
C ASN A 532 -2.26 -20.16 9.46
N PRO A 533 -1.80 -20.47 10.69
CA PRO A 533 -2.14 -19.71 11.90
C PRO A 533 -1.83 -18.22 11.80
N LEU A 534 -0.79 -17.84 11.04
CA LEU A 534 -0.41 -16.43 10.80
C LEU A 534 -1.46 -15.63 10.00
N ALA A 535 -2.22 -16.27 9.11
CA ALA A 535 -3.22 -15.57 8.30
C ALA A 535 -4.44 -15.12 9.13
N GLN A 536 -4.74 -15.83 10.22
CA GLN A 536 -5.83 -15.49 11.15
C GLN A 536 -5.47 -14.31 12.07
N LEU A 537 -4.19 -14.12 12.41
CA LEU A 537 -3.72 -13.03 13.27
C LEU A 537 -3.75 -11.66 12.57
N GLN A 538 -3.74 -11.61 11.24
CA GLN A 538 -3.77 -10.35 10.49
C GLN A 538 -5.03 -9.52 10.75
N SER A 539 -6.20 -10.16 10.93
CA SER A 539 -7.45 -9.45 11.25
C SER A 539 -7.47 -8.87 12.67
N TYR A 540 -6.60 -9.36 13.56
CA TYR A 540 -6.50 -8.92 14.95
C TYR A 540 -5.38 -7.90 15.19
N ARG A 541 -4.63 -7.51 14.15
CA ARG A 541 -3.55 -6.52 14.25
C ARG A 541 -3.94 -5.21 14.98
N PRO A 542 -5.14 -4.62 14.76
CA PRO A 542 -5.59 -3.42 15.49
C PRO A 542 -5.61 -3.55 17.02
N TYR A 543 -5.60 -4.77 17.55
CA TYR A 543 -5.68 -5.07 18.98
C TYR A 543 -4.30 -5.36 19.60
N PHE A 544 -3.22 -5.19 18.83
CA PHE A 544 -1.85 -5.21 19.35
C PHE A 544 -1.29 -3.80 19.48
N ARG A 545 -0.55 -3.54 20.56
CA ARG A 545 0.20 -2.30 20.74
C ARG A 545 1.20 -2.09 19.62
N GLU A 546 1.35 -0.86 19.17
CA GLU A 546 2.33 -0.52 18.15
C GLU A 546 3.75 -0.71 18.70
N LEU A 547 4.62 -1.35 17.92
CA LEU A 547 6.05 -1.34 18.23
C LEU A 547 6.64 0.01 17.81
N ASP A 548 7.58 0.59 18.56
CA ASP A 548 8.22 1.83 18.14
C ASP A 548 9.28 1.55 17.05
N LEU A 549 9.72 2.56 16.27
CA LEU A 549 10.74 2.35 15.23
C LEU A 549 12.10 1.95 15.82
N GLU A 550 12.35 2.38 17.04
CA GLU A 550 13.54 2.11 17.82
C GLU A 550 13.74 0.62 18.07
N VAL A 551 12.67 -0.19 18.11
CA VAL A 551 12.75 -1.65 18.32
C VAL A 551 13.61 -2.32 17.26
N PHE A 552 13.66 -1.79 16.04
CA PHE A 552 14.44 -2.37 14.96
C PHE A 552 15.96 -2.20 15.14
N THR A 553 16.42 -1.44 16.13
CA THR A 553 17.85 -1.43 16.51
C THR A 553 18.31 -2.83 16.92
N VAL A 554 17.42 -3.68 17.42
CA VAL A 554 17.67 -5.09 17.77
C VAL A 554 18.19 -5.90 16.57
N LEU A 555 17.92 -5.48 15.33
CA LEU A 555 18.50 -6.12 14.14
C LEU A 555 20.03 -6.01 14.07
N HIS A 556 20.65 -5.09 14.81
CA HIS A 556 22.10 -4.98 14.94
C HIS A 556 22.69 -6.00 15.93
N CYS A 557 21.86 -6.64 16.76
CA CYS A 557 22.33 -7.65 17.69
C CYS A 557 22.87 -8.86 16.91
N GLY A 558 24.18 -9.08 17.02
CA GLY A 558 24.83 -10.29 16.52
C GLY A 558 24.64 -11.47 17.47
N LEU A 559 25.57 -12.43 17.45
CA LEU A 559 25.62 -13.52 18.42
C LEU A 559 25.91 -12.96 19.82
N LEU A 560 24.98 -13.10 20.77
CA LEU A 560 25.22 -12.84 22.19
C LEU A 560 25.38 -14.18 22.91
N THR A 561 26.61 -14.48 23.34
CA THR A 561 26.92 -15.66 24.16
C THR A 561 26.64 -15.38 25.63
N LYS A 562 26.03 -16.31 26.37
CA LYS A 562 25.76 -16.16 27.82
C LYS A 562 27.00 -15.79 28.65
N SER A 563 28.22 -16.14 28.20
CA SER A 563 29.49 -15.71 28.83
C SER A 563 29.77 -14.21 28.79
N VAL A 564 29.04 -13.42 27.99
CA VAL A 564 29.08 -11.95 27.96
C VAL A 564 27.97 -11.35 28.85
N LEU A 565 26.94 -12.13 29.16
CA LEU A 565 25.81 -11.77 30.01
C LEU A 565 26.05 -12.15 31.48
N ASP A 566 26.99 -13.06 31.73
CA ASP A 566 27.39 -13.54 33.06
C ASP A 566 28.52 -12.65 33.59
N THR A 567 28.17 -11.57 34.29
CA THR A 567 29.13 -10.70 35.00
C THR A 567 29.90 -11.43 36.11
N GLU A 568 29.44 -12.62 36.54
CA GLU A 568 29.98 -13.36 37.68
C GLU A 568 30.71 -14.67 37.32
N MET A 569 30.79 -15.03 36.02
CA MET A 569 31.55 -16.19 35.51
C MET A 569 31.20 -17.52 36.19
N HIS A 570 29.92 -17.90 36.22
CA HIS A 570 29.45 -19.10 36.94
C HIS A 570 28.77 -20.19 36.11
N THR A 571 28.68 -20.12 34.78
CA THR A 571 28.03 -21.20 33.99
C THR A 571 28.87 -21.83 32.85
N GLU A 572 29.04 -23.16 32.89
CA GLU A 572 29.73 -23.99 31.87
C GLU A 572 28.87 -24.28 30.61
N ALA A 573 27.62 -23.82 30.54
CA ALA A 573 26.72 -24.06 29.42
C ALA A 573 26.65 -22.85 28.47
N ARG A 574 27.26 -22.97 27.29
CA ARG A 574 27.16 -21.98 26.20
C ARG A 574 25.80 -22.07 25.50
N GLU A 575 24.75 -21.51 26.08
CA GLU A 575 23.56 -21.13 25.29
C GLU A 575 23.80 -19.75 24.66
N VAL A 576 23.61 -19.65 23.34
CA VAL A 576 23.75 -18.41 22.58
C VAL A 576 22.36 -17.84 22.38
N VAL A 577 22.07 -16.69 22.97
CA VAL A 577 20.81 -15.98 22.70
C VAL A 577 20.98 -15.24 21.39
N GLN A 578 20.36 -15.76 20.33
CA GLN A 578 20.40 -15.19 19.00
C GLN A 578 18.97 -14.88 18.51
N LEU A 579 18.85 -13.82 17.70
CA LEU A 579 17.66 -13.57 16.92
C LEU A 579 17.42 -14.74 15.95
N GLY A 580 16.38 -15.54 16.22
CA GLY A 580 16.01 -16.66 15.37
C GLY A 580 15.18 -16.24 14.15
N PRO A 581 14.89 -17.18 13.22
CA PRO A 581 14.10 -16.90 12.02
C PRO A 581 12.68 -16.41 12.32
N ALA A 582 12.05 -16.90 13.40
CA ALA A 582 10.70 -16.49 13.79
C ALA A 582 10.66 -15.04 14.29
N GLU A 583 11.61 -14.66 15.14
CA GLU A 583 11.73 -13.30 15.68
C GLU A 583 12.10 -12.30 14.58
N LEU A 584 13.03 -12.70 13.68
CA LEU A 584 13.38 -11.89 12.52
C LEU A 584 12.17 -11.69 11.59
N CYS A 585 11.41 -12.75 11.29
CA CYS A 585 10.20 -12.66 10.48
C CYS A 585 9.15 -11.73 11.13
N PHE A 586 9.00 -11.78 12.45
CA PHE A 586 8.11 -10.91 13.21
C PHE A 586 8.49 -9.43 13.08
N LEU A 587 9.78 -9.11 13.29
CA LEU A 587 10.29 -7.73 13.16
C LEU A 587 10.19 -7.22 11.72
N LEU A 588 10.59 -8.04 10.75
CA LEU A 588 10.56 -7.65 9.34
C LEU A 588 9.13 -7.48 8.81
N ASP A 589 8.16 -8.29 9.29
CA ASP A 589 6.76 -8.07 8.98
C ASP A 589 6.32 -6.68 9.47
N ASP A 590 6.54 -6.39 10.75
CA ASP A 590 6.15 -5.09 11.31
C ASP A 590 6.80 -3.91 10.57
N LEU A 591 8.10 -4.01 10.26
CA LEU A 591 8.81 -3.00 9.47
C LEU A 591 8.19 -2.82 8.07
N CYS A 592 7.96 -3.90 7.33
CA CYS A 592 7.36 -3.84 5.99
C CYS A 592 6.03 -3.10 5.98
N TRP A 593 5.18 -3.38 6.97
CA TRP A 593 3.87 -2.75 7.10
C TRP A 593 3.97 -1.26 7.40
N LYS A 594 4.86 -0.85 8.31
CA LYS A 594 5.12 0.57 8.60
C LYS A 594 5.63 1.32 7.37
N LEU A 595 6.51 0.70 6.58
CA LEU A 595 7.02 1.30 5.35
C LEU A 595 5.98 1.33 4.24
N GLU A 596 5.09 0.34 4.14
CA GLU A 596 3.98 0.39 3.21
C GLU A 596 3.03 1.53 3.56
N HIS A 597 2.74 1.74 4.84
CA HIS A 597 1.91 2.84 5.32
C HIS A 597 2.55 4.22 5.02
N MET A 598 3.83 4.40 5.34
CA MET A 598 4.49 5.72 5.29
C MET A 598 5.15 6.09 3.96
N LEU A 599 5.73 5.12 3.25
CA LEU A 599 6.59 5.38 2.08
C LEU A 599 5.93 5.03 0.74
N THR A 600 4.86 4.22 0.74
CA THR A 600 4.21 3.79 -0.51
C THR A 600 3.10 4.75 -0.94
N PRO A 601 3.08 5.22 -2.21
CA PRO A 601 2.02 6.11 -2.68
C PRO A 601 0.67 5.41 -2.72
N CYS A 602 -0.38 6.05 -2.19
CA CYS A 602 -1.78 5.57 -2.22
C CYS A 602 -2.32 5.19 -3.62
N SER A 603 -1.61 5.53 -4.71
CA SER A 603 -2.05 5.27 -6.09
C SER A 603 -1.96 3.81 -6.54
N THR A 604 -1.22 2.93 -5.83
CA THR A 604 -1.10 1.51 -6.18
C THR A 604 -2.29 0.66 -5.73
N ARG A 605 -3.13 1.15 -4.80
CA ARG A 605 -4.35 0.48 -4.34
C ARG A 605 -5.57 0.89 -5.19
N ARG A 606 -5.54 0.65 -6.51
CA ARG A 606 -6.74 0.79 -7.36
C ARG A 606 -7.64 -0.43 -7.22
N LEU A 607 -8.56 -0.41 -6.27
CA LEU A 607 -9.80 -1.19 -6.34
C LEU A 607 -10.79 -0.46 -7.28
N PRO A 608 -11.43 -1.15 -8.23
CA PRO A 608 -12.23 -0.52 -9.27
C PRO A 608 -13.67 -0.22 -8.83
N PHE A 609 -13.92 0.40 -7.67
CA PHE A 609 -15.28 0.87 -7.30
C PHE A 609 -15.25 2.08 -6.33
N PRO A 610 -15.84 3.24 -6.69
CA PRO A 610 -15.75 4.47 -5.89
C PRO A 610 -16.88 4.66 -4.85
N LYS A 611 -17.45 3.59 -4.26
CA LYS A 611 -18.58 3.71 -3.31
C LYS A 611 -18.34 3.13 -1.89
N ALA A 612 -17.15 2.63 -1.59
CA ALA A 612 -16.81 2.06 -0.28
C ALA A 612 -15.72 2.85 0.49
N SER A 613 -15.47 4.11 0.12
CA SER A 613 -14.23 4.82 0.50
C SER A 613 -14.24 5.56 1.84
N THR A 614 -15.36 5.65 2.55
CA THR A 614 -15.43 6.41 3.83
C THR A 614 -14.97 5.57 5.02
N ALA A 615 -15.52 4.36 5.20
CA ALA A 615 -15.11 3.48 6.31
C ALA A 615 -13.72 2.84 6.11
N ALA A 616 -13.24 2.74 4.85
CA ALA A 616 -11.93 2.16 4.54
C ALA A 616 -10.77 3.17 4.61
N ALA A 617 -11.04 4.46 4.80
CA ALA A 617 -10.02 5.49 5.00
C ALA A 617 -9.68 5.66 6.49
N SER A 618 -10.69 5.71 7.37
CA SER A 618 -10.52 5.76 8.83
C SER A 618 -9.84 4.52 9.41
N ASN A 619 -10.07 3.33 8.81
CA ASN A 619 -9.42 2.08 9.22
C ASN A 619 -7.94 1.94 8.80
N LYS A 620 -7.34 2.92 8.09
CA LYS A 620 -5.95 2.79 7.59
C LYS A 620 -4.88 3.11 8.62
N ASP A 621 -5.22 3.91 9.63
CA ASP A 621 -4.26 4.46 10.58
C ASP A 621 -4.26 3.70 11.92
N ILE A 622 -5.18 2.74 12.08
CA ILE A 622 -5.31 1.96 13.31
C ILE A 622 -4.06 1.09 13.51
N GLY A 623 -3.37 1.31 14.63
CA GLY A 623 -2.10 0.63 14.96
C GLY A 623 -0.84 1.29 14.36
N PHE A 624 -0.95 2.52 13.84
CA PHE A 624 0.16 3.35 13.35
C PHE A 624 0.19 4.74 14.00
N SER A 625 -0.42 4.89 15.17
CA SER A 625 -0.59 6.18 15.85
C SER A 625 0.75 6.81 16.24
N HIS A 626 1.72 6.02 16.71
CA HIS A 626 3.06 6.49 17.05
C HIS A 626 3.86 6.78 15.78
N LEU A 627 3.79 5.91 14.76
CA LEU A 627 4.46 6.11 13.48
C LEU A 627 4.01 7.39 12.77
N CYS A 628 2.71 7.68 12.77
CA CYS A 628 2.12 8.87 12.14
C CYS A 628 2.52 10.19 12.80
N GLN A 629 3.15 10.15 13.97
CA GLN A 629 3.76 11.34 14.60
C GLN A 629 5.08 11.73 13.92
N ARG A 630 5.70 10.82 13.17
CA ARG A 630 6.96 11.05 12.44
C ARG A 630 6.71 11.38 10.98
N THR A 631 7.61 12.17 10.41
CA THR A 631 7.58 12.47 8.97
C THR A 631 8.07 11.27 8.16
N PRO A 632 7.59 11.08 6.91
CA PRO A 632 8.13 10.05 6.02
C PRO A 632 9.66 10.12 5.84
N LYS A 633 10.24 11.33 5.91
CA LYS A 633 11.69 11.54 5.87
C LYS A 633 12.40 10.94 7.09
N GLU A 634 11.88 11.15 8.30
CA GLU A 634 12.44 10.56 9.53
C GLU A 634 12.37 9.04 9.52
N VAL A 635 11.25 8.48 9.05
CA VAL A 635 11.11 7.04 8.85
C VAL A 635 12.18 6.53 7.87
N ALA A 636 12.33 7.17 6.70
CA ALA A 636 13.35 6.80 5.73
C ALA A 636 14.79 6.91 6.30
N MET A 637 15.08 7.96 7.09
CA MET A 637 16.36 8.11 7.78
C MET A 637 16.64 6.97 8.77
N CYS A 638 15.63 6.55 9.53
CA CYS A 638 15.73 5.40 10.43
C CYS A 638 16.08 4.12 9.65
N VAL A 639 15.35 3.83 8.57
CA VAL A 639 15.59 2.62 7.75
C VAL A 639 16.96 2.65 7.09
N VAL A 640 17.45 3.81 6.62
CA VAL A 640 18.80 3.93 6.06
C VAL A 640 19.87 3.55 7.10
N LYS A 641 19.68 3.91 8.38
CA LYS A 641 20.57 3.47 9.47
C LYS A 641 20.53 1.95 9.68
N LEU A 642 19.37 1.32 9.46
CA LEU A 642 19.18 -0.13 9.54
C LEU A 642 19.68 -0.90 8.31
N LEU A 643 20.09 -0.24 7.22
CA LEU A 643 20.46 -0.94 5.98
C LEU A 643 21.64 -1.91 6.16
N LYS A 644 22.61 -1.58 7.01
CA LYS A 644 23.77 -2.45 7.27
C LYS A 644 23.36 -3.82 7.82
N PRO A 645 22.64 -3.92 8.96
CA PRO A 645 22.17 -5.22 9.44
C PRO A 645 21.19 -5.89 8.47
N LEU A 646 20.32 -5.13 7.79
CA LEU A 646 19.42 -5.70 6.79
C LEU A 646 20.17 -6.38 5.63
N CYS A 647 21.30 -5.81 5.19
CA CYS A 647 22.17 -6.43 4.20
C CYS A 647 22.79 -7.72 4.71
N SER A 648 23.31 -7.73 5.94
CA SER A 648 23.85 -8.94 6.56
C SER A 648 22.80 -10.05 6.66
N HIS A 649 21.57 -9.73 7.06
CA HIS A 649 20.47 -10.69 7.09
C HIS A 649 20.10 -11.19 5.69
N MET A 650 20.08 -10.32 4.67
CA MET A 650 19.85 -10.72 3.28
C MET A 650 20.93 -11.70 2.78
N GLU A 651 22.19 -11.43 3.08
CA GLU A 651 23.30 -12.32 2.72
C GLU A 651 23.22 -13.67 3.44
N ASN A 652 22.80 -13.69 4.71
CA ASN A 652 22.54 -14.94 5.43
C ASN A 652 21.45 -15.76 4.76
N MET A 653 20.33 -15.11 4.35
CA MET A 653 19.26 -15.77 3.62
C MET A 653 19.73 -16.27 2.25
N HIS A 654 20.52 -15.47 1.53
CA HIS A 654 21.14 -15.87 0.26
C HIS A 654 21.98 -17.14 0.44
N ASN A 655 22.87 -17.15 1.43
CA ASN A 655 23.75 -18.29 1.72
C ASN A 655 22.96 -19.55 2.07
N TYR A 656 21.91 -19.42 2.88
CA TYR A 656 21.02 -20.53 3.24
C TYR A 656 20.39 -21.18 1.99
N PHE A 657 19.79 -20.39 1.10
CA PHE A 657 19.13 -20.94 -0.10
C PHE A 657 20.12 -21.41 -1.18
N GLN A 658 21.34 -20.86 -1.24
CA GLN A 658 22.40 -21.41 -2.10
C GLN A 658 22.79 -22.83 -1.66
N VAL A 659 22.98 -23.06 -0.36
CA VAL A 659 23.31 -24.39 0.18
C VAL A 659 22.19 -25.39 -0.09
N ILE A 660 20.92 -25.00 0.13
CA ILE A 660 19.77 -25.88 -0.17
C ILE A 660 19.73 -26.29 -1.64
N LYS A 661 19.96 -25.34 -2.55
CA LYS A 661 19.91 -25.60 -3.99
C LYS A 661 21.03 -26.53 -4.45
N GLN A 662 22.21 -26.44 -3.84
CA GLN A 662 23.33 -27.37 -4.08
C GLN A 662 23.05 -28.78 -3.53
N ASN A 663 22.35 -28.88 -2.40
CA ASN A 663 22.02 -30.16 -1.79
C ASN A 663 20.87 -30.88 -2.50
N GLN A 664 19.91 -30.16 -3.11
CA GLN A 664 18.83 -30.74 -3.92
C GLN A 664 19.33 -31.45 -5.20
N THR A 665 20.57 -31.22 -5.63
CA THR A 665 21.18 -31.91 -6.76
C THR A 665 21.89 -33.24 -6.41
N VAL A 666 21.95 -33.62 -5.12
CA VAL A 666 22.55 -34.87 -4.66
C VAL A 666 21.45 -35.76 -4.09
N GLU A 667 21.31 -36.98 -4.61
CA GLU A 667 20.26 -37.94 -4.26
C GLU A 667 20.24 -38.30 -2.75
N GLU A 668 19.03 -38.25 -2.17
CA GLU A 668 18.52 -38.83 -0.90
C GLU A 668 18.98 -38.28 0.49
N GLU A 669 18.08 -37.47 1.09
CA GLU A 669 17.80 -37.15 2.54
C GLU A 669 18.78 -36.32 3.41
N PRO A 670 18.32 -35.56 4.45
CA PRO A 670 17.02 -35.61 5.13
C PRO A 670 16.08 -34.43 4.81
N GLY A 671 14.79 -34.63 5.12
CA GLY A 671 13.71 -33.67 4.89
C GLY A 671 14.06 -32.27 5.41
N VAL A 672 14.15 -31.30 4.48
CA VAL A 672 14.23 -29.89 4.82
C VAL A 672 13.11 -29.60 5.81
N ASN A 673 13.44 -29.03 6.98
CA ASN A 673 12.43 -28.60 7.94
C ASN A 673 11.50 -27.61 7.22
N ILE A 674 10.29 -28.08 6.87
CA ILE A 674 9.35 -27.33 6.02
C ILE A 674 9.00 -26.00 6.69
N GLN A 675 8.88 -25.99 8.01
CA GLN A 675 8.57 -24.79 8.78
C GLN A 675 9.73 -23.79 8.76
N GLU A 676 10.96 -24.25 8.94
CA GLU A 676 12.15 -23.38 8.85
C GLU A 676 12.34 -22.82 7.44
N HIS A 677 12.18 -23.64 6.40
CA HIS A 677 12.22 -23.18 5.01
C HIS A 677 11.17 -22.11 4.73
N GLN A 678 9.94 -22.28 5.22
CA GLN A 678 8.88 -21.28 5.08
C GLN A 678 9.24 -19.98 5.80
N LEU A 679 9.73 -20.04 7.04
CA LEU A 679 10.15 -18.86 7.80
C LEU A 679 11.30 -18.11 7.11
N MET A 680 12.32 -18.83 6.65
CA MET A 680 13.46 -18.25 5.93
C MET A 680 13.04 -17.62 4.60
N SER A 681 12.10 -18.25 3.88
CA SER A 681 11.53 -17.71 2.64
C SER A 681 10.72 -16.43 2.91
N CYS A 682 9.92 -16.41 3.98
CA CYS A 682 9.21 -15.21 4.43
C CYS A 682 10.17 -14.08 4.79
N CYS A 683 11.24 -14.35 5.55
CA CYS A 683 12.27 -13.37 5.88
C CYS A 683 12.91 -12.79 4.61
N TYR A 684 13.28 -13.64 3.65
CA TYR A 684 13.81 -13.23 2.35
C TYR A 684 12.86 -12.26 1.64
N GLN A 685 11.58 -12.62 1.57
CA GLN A 685 10.55 -11.81 0.92
C GLN A 685 10.41 -10.44 1.60
N GLN A 686 10.36 -10.40 2.93
CA GLN A 686 10.20 -9.18 3.70
C GLN A 686 11.45 -8.28 3.64
N LEU A 687 12.66 -8.84 3.61
CA LEU A 687 13.89 -8.06 3.40
C LEU A 687 13.88 -7.38 2.02
N LEU A 688 13.53 -8.13 0.96
CA LEU A 688 13.40 -7.56 -0.38
C LEU A 688 12.32 -6.47 -0.43
N GLN A 689 11.18 -6.69 0.24
CA GLN A 689 10.10 -5.73 0.31
C GLN A 689 10.52 -4.47 1.08
N THR A 690 11.30 -4.61 2.16
CA THR A 690 11.85 -3.49 2.92
C THR A 690 12.75 -2.62 2.05
N PHE A 691 13.68 -3.24 1.32
CA PHE A 691 14.53 -2.53 0.35
C PHE A 691 13.69 -1.85 -0.74
N ARG A 692 12.70 -2.56 -1.29
CA ARG A 692 11.81 -2.01 -2.32
C ARG A 692 11.07 -0.78 -1.81
N SER A 693 10.44 -0.86 -0.63
CA SER A 693 9.66 0.24 -0.04
C SER A 693 10.53 1.47 0.22
N LEU A 694 11.78 1.29 0.64
CA LEU A 694 12.73 2.39 0.81
C LEU A 694 13.10 3.02 -0.54
N PHE A 695 13.67 2.26 -1.48
CA PHE A 695 14.22 2.82 -2.71
C PHE A 695 13.15 3.26 -3.73
N ALA A 696 11.93 2.74 -3.63
CA ALA A 696 10.77 3.21 -4.40
C ALA A 696 10.10 4.46 -3.80
N TRP A 697 10.58 4.98 -2.66
CA TRP A 697 10.01 6.18 -2.05
C TRP A 697 10.14 7.40 -2.97
N ASN A 698 9.00 8.03 -3.27
CA ASN A 698 8.94 9.22 -4.13
C ASN A 698 9.67 10.42 -3.53
N GLY A 699 9.86 10.48 -2.21
CA GLY A 699 10.58 11.56 -1.54
C GLY A 699 12.04 11.69 -2.00
N PHE A 700 12.66 10.61 -2.49
CA PHE A 700 14.00 10.66 -3.10
C PHE A 700 14.07 11.42 -4.44
N THR A 701 12.93 11.82 -5.03
CA THR A 701 12.93 12.72 -6.19
C THR A 701 13.13 14.20 -5.79
N GLN A 702 12.95 14.52 -4.51
CA GLN A 702 13.13 15.88 -3.98
C GLN A 702 14.61 16.13 -3.69
N HIS A 703 15.10 17.32 -4.05
CA HIS A 703 16.51 17.70 -3.86
C HIS A 703 16.98 17.58 -2.41
N GLU A 704 16.13 17.91 -1.44
CA GLU A 704 16.41 17.85 0.01
C GLU A 704 16.74 16.45 0.54
N ASN A 705 16.38 15.40 -0.20
CA ASN A 705 16.58 14.01 0.21
C ASN A 705 17.66 13.30 -0.62
N THR A 706 18.40 14.04 -1.46
CA THR A 706 19.46 13.49 -2.33
C THR A 706 20.61 12.90 -1.50
N ASP A 707 20.99 13.57 -0.41
CA ASP A 707 22.07 13.09 0.48
C ASP A 707 21.66 11.80 1.20
N LEU A 708 20.38 11.69 1.58
CA LEU A 708 19.83 10.48 2.18
C LEU A 708 19.82 9.31 1.19
N LEU A 709 19.43 9.55 -0.06
CA LEU A 709 19.52 8.54 -1.13
C LEU A 709 20.97 8.11 -1.35
N ARG A 710 21.91 9.06 -1.41
CA ARG A 710 23.34 8.79 -1.56
C ARG A 710 23.85 7.91 -0.43
N SER A 711 23.53 8.23 0.82
CA SER A 711 23.89 7.43 2.00
C SER A 711 23.34 6.00 1.92
N GLY A 712 22.07 5.83 1.53
CA GLY A 712 21.46 4.51 1.38
C GLY A 712 22.11 3.66 0.27
N LEU A 713 22.40 4.26 -0.89
CA LEU A 713 23.10 3.57 -1.99
C LEU A 713 24.56 3.26 -1.63
N GLN A 714 25.23 4.14 -0.90
CA GLN A 714 26.59 3.93 -0.43
C GLN A 714 26.70 2.67 0.43
N VAL A 715 25.74 2.44 1.33
CA VAL A 715 25.71 1.22 2.17
C VAL A 715 25.64 -0.05 1.31
N LEU A 716 24.88 -0.05 0.21
CA LEU A 716 24.79 -1.19 -0.70
C LEU A 716 26.07 -1.36 -1.52
N ALA A 717 26.61 -0.26 -2.07
CA ALA A 717 27.84 -0.27 -2.87
C ALA A 717 29.06 -0.72 -2.05
N ASP A 718 29.14 -0.32 -0.77
CA ASP A 718 30.21 -0.71 0.15
C ASP A 718 30.29 -2.22 0.39
N ARG A 719 29.20 -2.97 0.15
CA ARG A 719 29.22 -4.44 0.22
C ARG A 719 30.08 -5.07 -0.89
N LEU A 720 30.25 -4.38 -2.02
CA LEU A 720 31.10 -4.84 -3.12
C LEU A 720 32.50 -4.22 -3.08
N LYS A 721 32.60 -2.92 -2.76
CA LYS A 721 33.84 -2.14 -2.81
C LYS A 721 34.01 -1.30 -1.55
N PRO A 722 34.34 -1.91 -0.39
CA PRO A 722 34.39 -1.20 0.87
C PRO A 722 35.45 -0.09 0.85
N GLY A 723 35.04 1.15 1.16
CA GLY A 723 35.95 2.30 1.30
C GLY A 723 36.26 3.06 0.02
N GLU A 724 35.84 2.58 -1.15
CA GLU A 724 36.02 3.27 -2.45
C GLU A 724 34.79 4.12 -2.85
N THR A 725 33.69 4.04 -2.10
CA THR A 725 32.37 4.55 -2.50
C THR A 725 32.11 6.01 -2.13
N GLU A 726 32.85 6.57 -1.17
CA GLU A 726 32.57 7.88 -0.57
C GLU A 726 32.62 9.02 -1.60
N PHE A 727 33.52 8.90 -2.59
CA PHE A 727 33.73 9.89 -3.65
C PHE A 727 33.03 9.55 -4.98
N LEU A 728 32.32 8.43 -5.06
CA LEU A 728 31.68 8.00 -6.31
C LEU A 728 30.55 8.95 -6.73
N LEU A 729 30.35 9.12 -8.04
CA LEU A 729 29.18 9.83 -8.54
C LEU A 729 27.92 9.04 -8.22
N LEU A 730 26.77 9.72 -8.16
CA LEU A 730 25.49 9.05 -7.87
C LEU A 730 25.19 7.93 -8.88
N GLU A 731 25.60 8.10 -10.14
CA GLU A 731 25.45 7.09 -11.20
C GLU A 731 26.27 5.82 -10.92
N ASP A 732 27.50 5.96 -10.43
CA ASP A 732 28.37 4.85 -10.06
C ASP A 732 27.82 4.12 -8.84
N LEU A 733 27.34 4.86 -7.83
CA LEU A 733 26.68 4.28 -6.65
C LEU A 733 25.43 3.48 -7.04
N ILE A 734 24.63 3.97 -7.99
CA ILE A 734 23.48 3.23 -8.52
C ILE A 734 23.94 1.94 -9.21
N SER A 735 25.02 1.99 -10.01
CA SER A 735 25.57 0.83 -10.71
C SER A 735 26.04 -0.26 -9.76
N GLU A 736 26.85 0.11 -8.76
CA GLU A 736 27.36 -0.84 -7.77
C GLU A 736 26.23 -1.40 -6.89
N SER A 737 25.29 -0.55 -6.45
CA SER A 737 24.11 -1.00 -5.68
C SER A 737 23.24 -1.98 -6.48
N PHE A 738 23.04 -1.69 -7.77
CA PHE A 738 22.30 -2.59 -8.68
C PHE A 738 23.03 -3.92 -8.82
N GLN A 739 24.36 -3.90 -8.97
CA GLN A 739 25.15 -5.12 -9.11
C GLN A 739 25.10 -5.97 -7.83
N TYR A 740 25.17 -5.35 -6.65
CA TYR A 740 25.05 -6.05 -5.36
C TYR A 740 23.71 -6.80 -5.29
N LEU A 741 22.61 -6.12 -5.59
CA LEU A 741 21.28 -6.72 -5.53
C LEU A 741 21.05 -7.77 -6.62
N LEU A 742 21.64 -7.60 -7.81
CA LEU A 742 21.56 -8.57 -8.90
C LEU A 742 22.18 -9.92 -8.53
N ASN A 743 23.22 -9.94 -7.68
CA ASN A 743 23.88 -11.18 -7.25
C ASN A 743 22.92 -12.14 -6.52
N PHE A 744 21.81 -11.63 -5.97
CA PHE A 744 20.79 -12.43 -5.30
C PHE A 744 19.89 -13.24 -6.25
N GLN A 745 19.96 -13.04 -7.57
CA GLN A 745 19.05 -13.68 -8.53
C GLN A 745 18.99 -15.22 -8.45
N GLN A 746 20.09 -15.88 -8.04
CA GLN A 746 20.19 -17.35 -8.08
C GLN A 746 19.58 -18.05 -6.85
N SER A 747 19.49 -17.35 -5.72
CA SER A 747 19.06 -17.88 -4.41
C SER A 747 17.60 -17.58 -4.08
N VAL A 748 16.88 -16.95 -5.01
CA VAL A 748 15.51 -16.49 -4.79
C VAL A 748 14.61 -17.71 -4.54
N PRO A 749 13.89 -17.78 -3.39
CA PRO A 749 13.18 -18.99 -2.99
C PRO A 749 11.79 -19.16 -3.63
N SER A 750 11.16 -18.07 -4.08
CA SER A 750 9.80 -18.09 -4.64
C SER A 750 9.62 -17.07 -5.76
N PHE A 751 8.59 -17.26 -6.59
CA PHE A 751 8.29 -16.33 -7.67
C PHE A 751 7.92 -14.93 -7.15
N SER A 752 7.29 -14.87 -5.97
CA SER A 752 7.00 -13.61 -5.27
C SER A 752 8.30 -12.84 -4.97
N CYS A 753 9.33 -13.51 -4.45
CA CYS A 753 10.63 -12.88 -4.20
C CYS A 753 11.30 -12.41 -5.49
N ALA A 754 11.21 -13.20 -6.57
CA ALA A 754 11.77 -12.84 -7.89
C ALA A 754 11.12 -11.57 -8.44
N PHE A 755 9.81 -11.48 -8.30
CA PHE A 755 9.03 -10.30 -8.67
C PHE A 755 9.45 -9.07 -7.85
N ILE A 756 9.54 -9.18 -6.51
CA ILE A 756 9.92 -8.06 -5.64
C ILE A 756 11.36 -7.60 -5.94
N LEU A 757 12.31 -8.53 -6.14
CA LEU A 757 13.68 -8.20 -6.53
C LEU A 757 13.71 -7.44 -7.86
N THR A 758 12.92 -7.87 -8.85
CA THR A 758 12.79 -7.16 -10.13
C THR A 758 12.26 -5.75 -9.92
N GLN A 759 11.23 -5.57 -9.08
CA GLN A 759 10.66 -4.25 -8.77
C GLN A 759 11.66 -3.34 -8.02
N LEU A 760 12.45 -3.90 -7.09
CA LEU A 760 13.52 -3.19 -6.39
C LEU A 760 14.59 -2.69 -7.37
N LEU A 761 15.04 -3.56 -8.28
CA LEU A 761 16.03 -3.20 -9.29
C LEU A 761 15.51 -2.14 -10.25
N ILE A 762 14.22 -2.17 -10.61
CA ILE A 762 13.55 -1.08 -11.36
C ILE A 762 13.60 0.23 -10.56
N ALA A 763 13.21 0.21 -9.28
CA ALA A 763 13.19 1.42 -8.45
C ALA A 763 14.57 2.08 -8.33
N ILE A 764 15.64 1.27 -8.29
CA ILE A 764 17.03 1.76 -8.31
C ILE A 764 17.43 2.22 -9.72
N ALA A 765 17.01 1.51 -10.76
CA ALA A 765 17.31 1.82 -12.15
C ALA A 765 16.60 3.08 -12.69
N GLU A 766 15.41 3.42 -12.18
CA GLU A 766 14.62 4.61 -12.55
C GLU A 766 15.24 5.93 -12.06
N LYS A 767 16.23 5.88 -11.17
CA LYS A 767 17.12 7.01 -10.84
C LYS A 767 18.09 7.27 -12.02
N PRO A 768 18.68 8.46 -12.21
CA PRO A 768 19.21 8.93 -13.51
C PRO A 768 20.15 7.96 -14.29
N VAL A 769 20.22 8.22 -15.60
CA VAL A 769 20.12 7.30 -16.75
C VAL A 769 21.41 6.53 -17.07
N ALA A 770 21.29 5.23 -17.39
CA ALA A 770 22.31 4.52 -18.16
C ALA A 770 21.72 3.37 -19.00
N GLY A 771 22.24 3.15 -20.22
CA GLY A 771 21.77 2.14 -21.17
C GLY A 771 22.02 0.69 -20.74
N TRP A 772 23.05 0.43 -19.93
CA TRP A 772 23.39 -0.90 -19.41
C TRP A 772 22.27 -1.53 -18.55
N LYS A 773 21.38 -0.69 -18.00
CA LYS A 773 20.25 -1.12 -17.17
C LYS A 773 19.27 -2.01 -17.96
N ARG A 774 19.02 -1.69 -19.23
CA ARG A 774 18.02 -2.41 -20.05
C ARG A 774 18.40 -3.86 -20.28
N GLU A 775 19.63 -4.11 -20.73
CA GLU A 775 20.11 -5.46 -21.00
C GLU A 775 20.09 -6.35 -19.74
N LYS A 776 20.62 -5.84 -18.62
CA LYS A 776 20.62 -6.59 -17.34
C LYS A 776 19.21 -6.88 -16.83
N MET A 777 18.27 -5.93 -16.99
CA MET A 777 16.87 -6.13 -16.61
C MET A 777 16.17 -7.17 -17.49
N ALA A 778 16.43 -7.14 -18.80
CA ALA A 778 15.91 -8.14 -19.73
C ALA A 778 16.48 -9.54 -19.43
N SER A 779 17.79 -9.66 -19.18
CA SER A 779 18.41 -10.93 -18.83
C SER A 779 17.89 -11.50 -17.52
N LEU A 780 17.69 -10.65 -16.50
CA LEU A 780 17.11 -11.06 -15.22
C LEU A 780 15.67 -11.55 -15.37
N ALA A 781 14.83 -10.78 -16.08
CA ALA A 781 13.45 -11.16 -16.29
C ALA A 781 13.35 -12.47 -17.09
N LYS A 782 14.21 -12.65 -18.12
CA LYS A 782 14.31 -13.91 -18.85
C LYS A 782 14.74 -15.07 -17.94
N HIS A 783 15.73 -14.86 -17.08
CA HIS A 783 16.19 -15.88 -16.12
C HIS A 783 15.04 -16.39 -15.25
N PHE A 784 14.24 -15.49 -14.67
CA PHE A 784 13.10 -15.86 -13.83
C PHE A 784 11.94 -16.52 -14.61
N LEU A 785 11.71 -16.12 -15.87
CA LEU A 785 10.73 -16.77 -16.74
C LEU A 785 11.15 -18.19 -17.13
N CYS A 786 12.45 -18.44 -17.25
CA CYS A 786 13.05 -19.74 -17.58
C CYS A 786 13.35 -20.61 -16.35
N GLN A 787 13.09 -20.14 -15.13
CA GLN A 787 13.26 -20.91 -13.90
C GLN A 787 11.98 -21.68 -13.54
N SER A 788 12.15 -22.88 -12.97
CA SER A 788 11.05 -23.64 -12.36
C SER A 788 10.76 -23.15 -10.94
N TRP A 789 9.49 -22.91 -10.64
CA TRP A 789 9.03 -22.39 -9.34
C TRP A 789 8.13 -23.41 -8.67
N VAL A 790 8.67 -24.06 -7.64
CA VAL A 790 8.05 -25.18 -6.93
C VAL A 790 8.04 -24.86 -5.44
N LYS A 791 6.90 -25.11 -4.80
CA LYS A 791 6.73 -24.99 -3.35
C LYS A 791 7.49 -26.12 -2.63
N PRO A 792 7.75 -26.00 -1.32
CA PRO A 792 8.45 -27.04 -0.54
C PRO A 792 7.75 -28.41 -0.55
N ASN A 793 6.44 -28.44 -0.78
CA ASN A 793 5.63 -29.66 -0.89
C ASN A 793 5.70 -30.32 -2.28
N GLY A 794 6.45 -29.75 -3.23
CA GLY A 794 6.59 -30.25 -4.60
C GLY A 794 5.58 -29.69 -5.60
N ASP A 795 4.61 -28.87 -5.16
CA ASP A 795 3.60 -28.30 -6.05
C ASP A 795 4.11 -27.06 -6.80
N PRO A 796 3.75 -26.87 -8.08
CA PRO A 796 4.06 -25.64 -8.80
C PRO A 796 3.35 -24.43 -8.17
N GLU A 797 4.02 -23.29 -8.13
CA GLU A 797 3.40 -22.04 -7.69
C GLU A 797 2.27 -21.61 -8.63
N ARG A 798 1.06 -21.40 -8.09
CA ARG A 798 -0.14 -20.98 -8.84
C ARG A 798 -0.95 -19.97 -8.02
N GLY A 799 -1.76 -19.16 -8.70
CA GLY A 799 -2.70 -18.23 -8.08
C GLY A 799 -2.84 -16.88 -8.80
N SER A 800 -3.71 -16.02 -8.28
CA SER A 800 -3.95 -14.67 -8.80
C SER A 800 -2.73 -13.75 -8.63
N GLN A 801 -2.05 -13.85 -7.48
CA GLN A 801 -0.82 -13.10 -7.19
C GLN A 801 0.31 -13.49 -8.14
N PHE A 802 0.52 -14.80 -8.33
CA PHE A 802 1.47 -15.33 -9.33
C PHE A 802 1.14 -14.80 -10.74
N SER A 803 -0.13 -14.85 -11.14
CA SER A 803 -0.57 -14.35 -12.45
C SER A 803 -0.31 -12.85 -12.66
N SER A 804 -0.54 -12.04 -11.63
CA SER A 804 -0.29 -10.59 -11.67
C SER A 804 1.21 -10.26 -11.70
N ALA A 805 2.01 -10.97 -10.90
CA ALA A 805 3.47 -10.85 -10.90
C ALA A 805 4.05 -11.26 -12.26
N LEU A 806 3.55 -12.36 -12.84
CA LEU A 806 3.98 -12.86 -14.14
C LEU A 806 3.67 -11.88 -15.27
N TYR A 807 2.47 -11.29 -15.27
CA TYR A 807 2.12 -10.22 -16.21
C TYR A 807 3.15 -9.09 -16.17
N THR A 808 3.50 -8.64 -14.96
CA THR A 808 4.41 -7.51 -14.78
C THR A 808 5.84 -7.89 -15.18
N LEU A 809 6.32 -9.07 -14.80
CA LEU A 809 7.65 -9.57 -15.17
C LEU A 809 7.81 -9.69 -16.70
N LEU A 810 6.76 -10.15 -17.39
CA LEU A 810 6.74 -10.21 -18.85
C LEU A 810 6.76 -8.82 -19.50
N CYS A 811 6.04 -7.85 -18.94
CA CYS A 811 6.13 -6.46 -19.41
C CYS A 811 7.57 -5.96 -19.26
N VAL A 812 8.22 -6.19 -18.11
CA VAL A 812 9.61 -5.79 -17.87
C VAL A 812 10.54 -6.44 -18.90
N TYR A 813 10.42 -7.75 -19.14
CA TYR A 813 11.22 -8.47 -20.12
C TYR A 813 11.10 -7.83 -21.52
N LEU A 814 9.87 -7.67 -22.03
CA LEU A 814 9.67 -7.20 -23.40
C LEU A 814 9.87 -5.69 -23.56
N GLU A 815 9.78 -4.89 -22.50
CA GLU A 815 10.07 -3.45 -22.54
C GLU A 815 11.59 -3.16 -22.56
N HIS A 816 12.38 -3.98 -21.86
CA HIS A 816 13.81 -3.76 -21.70
C HIS A 816 14.68 -4.53 -22.70
N THR A 817 14.09 -5.42 -23.52
CA THR A 817 14.83 -6.16 -24.55
C THR A 817 15.09 -5.29 -25.78
N ASP A 818 16.34 -5.28 -26.28
CA ASP A 818 16.74 -4.48 -27.46
C ASP A 818 16.00 -4.88 -28.74
N ASN A 819 15.78 -6.19 -28.94
CA ASN A 819 15.03 -6.71 -30.09
C ASN A 819 13.76 -7.44 -29.63
N ILE A 820 12.73 -6.64 -29.36
CA ILE A 820 11.39 -7.08 -28.95
C ILE A 820 10.83 -8.14 -29.92
N TRP A 821 11.05 -7.94 -31.22
CA TRP A 821 10.57 -8.84 -32.27
C TRP A 821 11.15 -10.24 -32.15
N LYS A 822 12.46 -10.33 -31.92
CA LYS A 822 13.15 -11.62 -31.76
C LYS A 822 12.70 -12.31 -30.48
N ALA A 823 12.53 -11.58 -29.38
CA ALA A 823 12.03 -12.15 -28.13
C ALA A 823 10.60 -12.71 -28.26
N MET A 824 9.71 -12.01 -28.97
CA MET A 824 8.36 -12.51 -29.27
C MET A 824 8.39 -13.75 -30.17
N GLU A 825 9.28 -13.76 -31.16
CA GLU A 825 9.48 -14.90 -32.06
C GLU A 825 10.03 -16.12 -31.30
N GLU A 826 11.00 -15.94 -30.39
CA GLU A 826 11.53 -17.00 -29.52
C GLU A 826 10.43 -17.64 -28.66
N ILE A 827 9.60 -16.83 -27.99
CA ILE A 827 8.48 -17.35 -27.18
C ILE A 827 7.50 -18.13 -28.08
N SER A 828 7.18 -17.60 -29.26
CA SER A 828 6.18 -18.19 -30.16
C SER A 828 6.68 -19.44 -30.89
N SER A 829 7.98 -19.53 -31.19
CA SER A 829 8.58 -20.60 -32.01
C SER A 829 9.21 -21.72 -31.18
N VAL A 830 9.58 -21.45 -29.93
CA VAL A 830 10.16 -22.44 -29.00
C VAL A 830 9.18 -22.75 -27.87
N GLY A 831 8.81 -21.73 -27.08
CA GLY A 831 7.99 -21.93 -25.88
C GLY A 831 6.61 -22.50 -26.17
N VAL A 832 5.91 -21.95 -27.17
CA VAL A 832 4.54 -22.41 -27.50
C VAL A 832 4.51 -23.83 -28.07
N PRO A 833 5.37 -24.22 -29.03
CA PRO A 833 5.43 -25.62 -29.48
C PRO A 833 5.78 -26.62 -28.38
N GLU A 834 6.72 -26.29 -27.48
CA GLU A 834 7.01 -27.12 -26.31
C GLU A 834 5.79 -27.30 -25.41
N LEU A 835 5.02 -26.23 -25.16
CA LEU A 835 3.78 -26.31 -24.40
C LEU A 835 2.74 -27.22 -25.08
N ILE A 836 2.60 -27.13 -26.41
CA ILE A 836 1.66 -27.96 -27.18
C ILE A 836 2.01 -29.44 -27.05
N ASN A 837 3.31 -29.76 -27.07
CA ASN A 837 3.83 -31.12 -26.98
C ASN A 837 3.92 -31.65 -25.54
N SER A 838 3.73 -30.80 -24.53
CA SER A 838 3.72 -31.20 -23.12
C SER A 838 2.40 -31.87 -22.70
N ALA A 839 2.43 -32.57 -21.56
CA ALA A 839 1.24 -33.17 -20.95
C ALA A 839 0.15 -32.11 -20.66
N LYS A 840 -1.10 -32.54 -20.41
CA LYS A 840 -2.23 -31.61 -20.18
C LYS A 840 -1.96 -30.61 -19.04
N ASP A 841 -1.24 -31.04 -18.00
CA ASP A 841 -0.81 -30.23 -16.86
C ASP A 841 0.67 -29.80 -16.91
N GLY A 842 1.31 -29.99 -18.07
CA GLY A 842 2.72 -29.65 -18.31
C GLY A 842 2.95 -28.16 -18.59
N CYS A 843 4.24 -27.82 -18.63
CA CYS A 843 4.74 -26.50 -19.01
C CYS A 843 5.78 -26.64 -20.13
N SER A 844 6.16 -25.53 -20.74
CA SER A 844 7.30 -25.48 -21.67
C SER A 844 8.61 -25.80 -20.94
N SER A 845 9.49 -26.57 -21.57
CA SER A 845 10.80 -26.91 -21.01
C SER A 845 11.74 -25.70 -20.93
N THR A 846 11.67 -24.81 -21.92
CA THR A 846 12.47 -23.58 -21.97
C THR A 846 11.86 -22.48 -21.09
N TYR A 847 10.54 -22.41 -20.99
CA TYR A 847 9.80 -21.48 -20.14
C TYR A 847 8.87 -22.24 -19.19
N PRO A 848 9.36 -22.72 -18.03
CA PRO A 848 8.53 -23.43 -17.06
C PRO A 848 7.35 -22.61 -16.54
N THR A 849 7.45 -21.26 -16.59
CA THR A 849 6.35 -20.34 -16.27
C THR A 849 5.24 -20.30 -17.32
N LEU A 850 5.46 -20.86 -18.52
CA LEU A 850 4.50 -20.97 -19.62
C LEU A 850 3.76 -22.32 -19.55
N SER A 851 2.52 -22.27 -19.11
CA SER A 851 1.56 -23.38 -19.02
C SER A 851 0.27 -23.02 -19.76
N ARG A 852 -0.66 -23.97 -19.91
CA ARG A 852 -1.97 -23.70 -20.51
C ARG A 852 -2.77 -22.65 -19.72
N GLN A 853 -2.58 -22.59 -18.40
CA GLN A 853 -3.24 -21.61 -17.53
C GLN A 853 -2.62 -20.22 -17.62
N THR A 854 -1.30 -20.12 -17.80
CA THR A 854 -0.57 -18.85 -17.87
C THR A 854 -0.44 -18.30 -19.29
N PHE A 855 -0.68 -19.12 -20.32
CA PHE A 855 -0.64 -18.72 -21.73
C PHE A 855 -1.43 -17.44 -22.05
N PRO A 856 -2.68 -17.23 -21.56
CA PRO A 856 -3.42 -15.99 -21.81
C PRO A 856 -2.69 -14.73 -21.32
N ILE A 857 -1.85 -14.85 -20.28
CA ILE A 857 -1.05 -13.74 -19.72
C ILE A 857 0.08 -13.39 -20.68
N PHE A 858 0.87 -14.39 -21.10
CA PHE A 858 1.91 -14.24 -22.13
C PHE A 858 1.34 -13.61 -23.39
N PHE A 859 0.24 -14.18 -23.88
CA PHE A 859 -0.43 -13.73 -25.09
C PHE A 859 -0.90 -12.27 -25.00
N ARG A 860 -1.49 -11.87 -23.86
CA ARG A 860 -1.91 -10.49 -23.62
C ARG A 860 -0.73 -9.51 -23.65
N VAL A 861 0.36 -9.85 -22.98
CA VAL A 861 1.54 -8.97 -22.88
C VAL A 861 2.21 -8.85 -24.24
N MET A 862 2.37 -9.95 -24.98
CA MET A 862 2.94 -9.93 -26.34
C MET A 862 2.10 -9.08 -27.30
N MET A 863 0.77 -9.23 -27.31
CA MET A 863 -0.12 -8.43 -28.16
C MET A 863 -0.12 -6.94 -27.79
N SER A 864 -0.05 -6.62 -26.50
CA SER A 864 0.03 -5.24 -26.02
C SER A 864 1.36 -4.58 -26.37
N GLN A 865 2.47 -5.29 -26.17
CA GLN A 865 3.79 -4.76 -26.46
C GLN A 865 4.03 -4.63 -27.97
N LEU A 866 3.47 -5.53 -28.77
CA LEU A 866 3.44 -5.43 -30.23
C LEU A 866 2.76 -4.13 -30.66
N GLU A 867 1.57 -3.84 -30.12
CA GLU A 867 0.83 -2.61 -30.41
C GLU A 867 1.59 -1.34 -30.00
N SER A 868 2.24 -1.36 -28.84
CA SER A 868 3.07 -0.25 -28.35
C SER A 868 4.30 -0.01 -29.23
N SER A 869 5.03 -1.07 -29.57
CA SER A 869 6.26 -1.00 -30.37
C SER A 869 5.99 -0.47 -31.78
N VAL A 870 4.87 -0.86 -32.38
CA VAL A 870 4.48 -0.38 -33.70
C VAL A 870 4.17 1.12 -33.73
N LYS A 871 3.66 1.69 -32.63
CA LYS A 871 3.43 3.15 -32.53
C LYS A 871 4.71 3.98 -32.55
N SER A 872 5.85 3.39 -32.18
CA SER A 872 7.15 4.07 -32.27
C SER A 872 7.71 4.15 -33.69
N ILE A 873 7.18 3.39 -34.65
CA ILE A 873 7.62 3.45 -36.05
C ILE A 873 7.09 4.77 -36.67
N PRO A 874 7.96 5.70 -37.10
CA PRO A 874 7.51 6.98 -37.65
C PRO A 874 6.72 6.80 -38.95
N ALA A 875 5.68 7.62 -39.13
CA ALA A 875 4.94 7.67 -40.40
C ALA A 875 5.86 8.10 -41.56
N GLY A 876 5.63 7.53 -42.75
CA GLY A 876 6.36 7.90 -43.96
C GLY A 876 6.15 9.37 -44.34
N LYS A 877 7.23 10.06 -44.71
CA LYS A 877 7.23 11.43 -45.22
C LYS A 877 7.74 11.46 -46.66
N PRO A 878 7.26 12.41 -47.49
CA PRO A 878 7.74 12.55 -48.87
C PRO A 878 9.22 12.92 -48.98
N SER A 879 9.81 13.49 -47.93
CA SER A 879 11.22 13.87 -47.84
C SER A 879 12.15 12.74 -47.38
N ASP A 880 11.63 11.57 -47.02
CA ASP A 880 12.46 10.45 -46.52
C ASP A 880 13.30 9.85 -47.67
N SER A 881 14.56 9.50 -47.38
CA SER A 881 15.43 8.82 -48.34
C SER A 881 14.95 7.39 -48.63
N SER A 882 15.39 6.82 -49.76
CA SER A 882 15.01 5.46 -50.16
C SER A 882 15.45 4.39 -49.16
N GLU A 883 16.58 4.62 -48.48
CA GLU A 883 17.14 3.74 -47.44
C GLU A 883 16.28 3.77 -46.17
N VAL A 884 15.89 4.96 -45.71
CA VAL A 884 15.02 5.13 -44.53
C VAL A 884 13.63 4.54 -44.78
N GLN A 885 13.11 4.64 -46.01
CA GLN A 885 11.85 3.99 -46.40
C GLN A 885 11.97 2.47 -46.34
N LEU A 886 13.07 1.89 -46.84
CA LEU A 886 13.31 0.45 -46.81
C LEU A 886 13.48 -0.07 -45.38
N GLU A 887 14.25 0.63 -44.53
CA GLU A 887 14.43 0.27 -43.13
C GLU A 887 13.09 0.22 -42.37
N ARG A 888 12.23 1.24 -42.55
CA ARG A 888 10.90 1.26 -41.94
C ARG A 888 9.99 0.17 -42.51
N LEU A 889 10.08 -0.14 -43.81
CA LEU A 889 9.34 -1.25 -44.43
C LEU A 889 9.76 -2.60 -43.84
N LEU A 890 11.06 -2.81 -43.60
CA LEU A 890 11.56 -4.03 -42.96
C LEU A 890 11.03 -4.17 -41.53
N GLN A 891 11.02 -3.07 -40.75
CA GLN A 891 10.43 -3.06 -39.41
C GLN A 891 8.93 -3.43 -39.44
N TRP A 892 8.16 -2.87 -40.38
CA TRP A 892 6.76 -3.22 -40.57
C TRP A 892 6.55 -4.68 -41.01
N ASN A 893 7.42 -5.21 -41.87
CA ASN A 893 7.38 -6.62 -42.30
C ASN A 893 7.56 -7.56 -41.10
N ILE A 894 8.54 -7.28 -40.24
CA ILE A 894 8.78 -8.05 -39.02
C ILE A 894 7.58 -7.94 -38.07
N ALA A 895 7.01 -6.74 -37.90
CA ALA A 895 5.84 -6.52 -37.05
C ALA A 895 4.60 -7.29 -37.54
N VAL A 896 4.31 -7.24 -38.84
CA VAL A 896 3.19 -7.96 -39.46
C VAL A 896 3.41 -9.47 -39.39
N ARG A 897 4.65 -9.96 -39.54
CA ARG A 897 4.98 -11.38 -39.36
C ARG A 897 4.71 -11.85 -37.92
N ASN A 898 5.18 -11.11 -36.92
CA ASN A 898 4.92 -11.43 -35.52
C ASN A 898 3.42 -11.38 -35.18
N PHE A 899 2.70 -10.38 -35.69
CA PHE A 899 1.26 -10.30 -35.58
C PHE A 899 0.56 -11.54 -36.17
N HIS A 900 0.98 -11.97 -37.36
CA HIS A 900 0.44 -13.14 -38.02
C HIS A 900 0.68 -14.43 -37.20
N ILE A 901 1.90 -14.62 -36.69
CA ILE A 901 2.26 -15.76 -35.84
C ILE A 901 1.34 -15.81 -34.61
N LEU A 902 1.21 -14.68 -33.89
CA LEU A 902 0.36 -14.59 -32.71
C LEU A 902 -1.11 -14.90 -33.00
N LEU A 903 -1.67 -14.39 -34.10
CA LEU A 903 -3.05 -14.71 -34.48
C LEU A 903 -3.25 -16.18 -34.82
N ASN A 904 -2.24 -16.86 -35.38
CA ASN A 904 -2.34 -18.29 -35.69
C ASN A 904 -2.32 -19.15 -34.42
N LEU A 905 -1.76 -18.68 -33.30
CA LEU A 905 -1.80 -19.42 -32.02
C LEU A 905 -3.23 -19.65 -31.52
N VAL A 906 -4.18 -18.79 -31.92
CA VAL A 906 -5.60 -18.91 -31.57
C VAL A 906 -6.21 -20.23 -32.07
N LYS A 907 -5.68 -20.79 -33.17
CA LYS A 907 -6.14 -22.08 -33.70
C LYS A 907 -5.88 -23.24 -32.74
N VAL A 908 -4.88 -23.07 -31.86
CA VAL A 908 -4.49 -24.07 -30.86
C VAL A 908 -5.01 -23.70 -29.47
N PHE A 909 -5.09 -22.40 -29.16
CA PHE A 909 -5.56 -21.87 -27.89
C PHE A 909 -6.77 -20.95 -28.12
N ASP A 910 -7.97 -21.53 -28.09
CA ASP A 910 -9.25 -20.89 -28.44
C ASP A 910 -10.04 -20.37 -27.22
N SER A 911 -9.42 -20.34 -26.04
CA SER A 911 -10.06 -19.86 -24.82
C SER A 911 -10.61 -18.42 -24.96
N ARG A 912 -11.74 -18.15 -24.29
CA ARG A 912 -12.42 -16.84 -24.30
C ARG A 912 -11.48 -15.64 -24.05
N PRO A 913 -10.54 -15.66 -23.07
CA PRO A 913 -9.63 -14.54 -22.85
C PRO A 913 -8.72 -14.27 -24.05
N VAL A 914 -8.21 -15.32 -24.72
CA VAL A 914 -7.32 -15.21 -25.88
C VAL A 914 -8.06 -14.60 -27.07
N LEU A 915 -9.30 -15.02 -27.31
CA LEU A 915 -10.17 -14.44 -28.34
C LEU A 915 -10.43 -12.95 -28.08
N SER A 916 -10.76 -12.58 -26.83
CA SER A 916 -10.99 -11.19 -26.45
C SER A 916 -9.76 -10.31 -26.69
N ILE A 917 -8.57 -10.80 -26.31
CA ILE A 917 -7.29 -10.10 -26.53
C ILE A 917 -7.06 -9.87 -28.04
N CYS A 918 -7.26 -10.89 -28.88
CA CYS A 918 -7.09 -10.77 -30.32
C CYS A 918 -8.04 -9.75 -30.95
N LEU A 919 -9.32 -9.76 -30.59
CA LEU A 919 -10.30 -8.82 -31.14
C LEU A 919 -9.96 -7.37 -30.75
N LYS A 920 -9.53 -7.15 -29.51
CA LYS A 920 -9.15 -5.83 -29.01
C LYS A 920 -7.84 -5.32 -29.62
N TYR A 921 -6.74 -6.06 -29.47
CA TYR A 921 -5.42 -5.62 -29.93
C TYR A 921 -5.24 -5.76 -31.43
N GLY A 922 -5.95 -6.70 -32.08
CA GLY A 922 -6.01 -6.78 -33.54
C GLY A 922 -6.64 -5.54 -34.15
N ARG A 923 -7.71 -4.99 -33.55
CA ARG A 923 -8.28 -3.70 -33.98
C ARG A 923 -7.26 -2.58 -33.84
N LEU A 924 -6.65 -2.46 -32.66
CA LEU A 924 -5.68 -1.39 -32.39
C LEU A 924 -4.47 -1.46 -33.35
N PHE A 925 -3.97 -2.67 -33.63
CA PHE A 925 -2.89 -2.88 -34.59
C PHE A 925 -3.27 -2.40 -36.00
N VAL A 926 -4.45 -2.79 -36.50
CA VAL A 926 -4.94 -2.38 -37.82
C VAL A 926 -5.14 -0.86 -37.89
N GLU A 927 -5.68 -0.24 -36.84
CA GLU A 927 -5.83 1.21 -36.76
C GLU A 927 -4.47 1.95 -36.80
N VAL A 928 -3.45 1.43 -36.12
CA VAL A 928 -2.09 2.00 -36.15
C VAL A 928 -1.44 1.79 -37.52
N PHE A 929 -1.60 0.61 -38.13
CA PHE A 929 -1.13 0.33 -39.49
C PHE A 929 -1.74 1.31 -40.51
N LEU A 930 -3.05 1.54 -40.43
CA LEU A 930 -3.76 2.51 -41.27
C LEU A 930 -3.21 3.94 -41.13
N LYS A 931 -2.82 4.34 -39.92
CA LYS A 931 -2.33 5.69 -39.63
C LYS A 931 -0.85 5.88 -39.99
N LEU A 932 -0.01 4.90 -39.73
CA LEU A 932 1.45 5.05 -39.79
C LEU A 932 2.10 4.30 -40.96
N ALA A 933 1.63 3.09 -41.27
CA ALA A 933 2.19 2.28 -42.36
C ALA A 933 1.66 2.72 -43.73
N MET A 934 0.35 2.98 -43.86
CA MET A 934 -0.23 3.33 -45.17
C MET A 934 0.41 4.56 -45.83
N PRO A 935 0.72 5.67 -45.12
CA PRO A 935 1.48 6.76 -45.71
C PRO A 935 2.88 6.35 -46.19
N LEU A 936 3.57 5.46 -45.47
CA LEU A 936 4.85 4.91 -45.90
C LEU A 936 4.69 4.12 -47.20
N LEU A 937 3.67 3.26 -47.29
CA LEU A 937 3.41 2.45 -48.48
C LEU A 937 3.14 3.32 -49.72
N ASP A 938 2.39 4.42 -49.59
CA ASP A 938 2.11 5.30 -50.73
C ASP A 938 3.40 5.84 -51.38
N TYR A 939 4.41 6.17 -50.57
CA TYR A 939 5.68 6.73 -51.04
C TYR A 939 6.68 5.66 -51.49
N SER A 940 6.68 4.49 -50.84
CA SER A 940 7.65 3.43 -51.09
C SER A 940 7.26 2.45 -52.19
N PHE A 941 5.96 2.37 -52.55
CA PHE A 941 5.43 1.36 -53.49
C PHE A 941 6.14 1.35 -54.85
N LYS A 942 6.48 2.53 -55.40
CA LYS A 942 7.14 2.62 -56.72
C LYS A 942 8.58 2.11 -56.72
N LYS A 943 9.27 2.17 -55.57
CA LYS A 943 10.69 1.81 -55.45
C LYS A 943 10.90 0.42 -54.86
N HIS A 944 10.07 0.01 -53.92
CA HIS A 944 10.18 -1.23 -53.14
C HIS A 944 8.92 -2.09 -53.30
N ARG A 945 8.52 -2.36 -54.55
CA ARG A 945 7.24 -3.00 -54.89
C ARG A 945 7.07 -4.37 -54.26
N ASP A 946 8.10 -5.21 -54.33
CA ASP A 946 8.05 -6.59 -53.83
C ASP A 946 7.91 -6.65 -52.31
N ASP A 947 8.64 -5.79 -51.59
CA ASP A 947 8.56 -5.69 -50.12
C ASP A 947 7.18 -5.23 -49.65
N VAL A 948 6.58 -4.25 -50.35
CA VAL A 948 5.22 -3.79 -50.06
C VAL A 948 4.19 -4.87 -50.38
N GLN A 949 4.34 -5.59 -51.49
CA GLN A 949 3.42 -6.66 -51.85
C GLN A 949 3.50 -7.84 -50.86
N SER A 950 4.71 -8.20 -50.41
CA SER A 950 4.94 -9.22 -49.38
C SER A 950 4.28 -8.85 -48.05
N LEU A 951 4.48 -7.60 -47.61
CA LEU A 951 3.84 -7.05 -46.40
C LEU A 951 2.31 -7.17 -46.47
N LEU A 952 1.72 -6.69 -47.57
CA LEU A 952 0.26 -6.68 -47.75
C LEU A 952 -0.32 -8.10 -47.83
N LYS A 953 0.35 -9.05 -48.49
CA LYS A 953 -0.07 -10.46 -48.52
C LYS A 953 -0.09 -11.06 -47.11
N THR A 954 0.94 -10.82 -46.32
CA THR A 954 1.03 -11.34 -44.93
C THR A 954 -0.04 -10.72 -44.03
N LEU A 955 -0.26 -9.41 -44.15
CA LEU A 955 -1.33 -8.73 -43.42
C LEU A 955 -2.71 -9.21 -43.88
N GLN A 956 -2.89 -9.50 -45.17
CA GLN A 956 -4.16 -10.04 -45.69
C GLN A 956 -4.51 -11.37 -45.02
N LEU A 957 -3.55 -12.30 -44.85
CA LEU A 957 -3.79 -13.55 -44.12
C LEU A 957 -4.23 -13.29 -42.67
N SER A 958 -3.59 -12.33 -42.01
CA SER A 958 -3.93 -11.93 -40.64
C SER A 958 -5.34 -11.31 -40.53
N THR A 959 -5.72 -10.44 -41.47
CA THR A 959 -7.07 -9.84 -41.51
C THR A 959 -8.17 -10.87 -41.79
N ARG A 960 -7.90 -11.90 -42.60
CA ARG A 960 -8.83 -13.03 -42.80
C ARG A 960 -9.03 -13.82 -41.51
N GLN A 961 -7.96 -14.12 -40.78
CA GLN A 961 -8.06 -14.79 -39.48
C GLN A 961 -8.91 -13.98 -38.49
N LEU A 962 -8.72 -12.65 -38.41
CA LEU A 962 -9.56 -11.78 -37.59
C LEU A 962 -11.05 -11.81 -38.00
N HIS A 963 -11.35 -11.91 -39.30
CA HIS A 963 -12.72 -12.09 -39.77
C HIS A 963 -13.32 -13.43 -39.33
N HIS A 964 -12.55 -14.52 -39.39
CA HIS A 964 -12.98 -15.83 -38.87
C HIS A 964 -13.29 -15.78 -37.38
N MET A 965 -12.42 -15.12 -36.59
CA MET A 965 -12.65 -14.90 -35.15
C MET A 965 -13.91 -14.06 -34.87
N CYS A 966 -14.19 -13.06 -35.69
CA CYS A 966 -15.43 -12.28 -35.62
C CYS A 966 -16.66 -13.14 -35.92
N GLY A 967 -16.57 -14.06 -36.88
CA GLY A 967 -17.63 -15.02 -37.21
C GLY A 967 -17.90 -15.97 -36.04
N HIS A 968 -16.84 -16.62 -35.56
CA HIS A 968 -16.89 -17.52 -34.40
C HIS A 968 -17.50 -16.85 -33.17
N SER A 969 -17.06 -15.63 -32.83
CA SER A 969 -17.58 -14.89 -31.66
C SER A 969 -19.08 -14.58 -31.76
N LYS A 970 -19.59 -14.31 -32.97
CA LYS A 970 -21.02 -14.06 -33.20
C LYS A 970 -21.86 -15.33 -33.08
N ILE A 971 -21.32 -16.47 -33.50
CA ILE A 971 -22.03 -17.77 -33.50
C ILE A 971 -22.15 -18.33 -32.09
N HIS A 972 -21.10 -18.19 -31.29
CA HIS A 972 -21.09 -18.61 -29.89
C HIS A 972 -21.87 -17.68 -28.95
N GLN A 973 -22.48 -16.60 -29.47
CA GLN A 973 -23.32 -15.64 -28.73
C GLN A 973 -22.69 -15.07 -27.43
N ASP A 974 -21.35 -15.02 -27.35
CA ASP A 974 -20.67 -14.41 -26.21
C ASP A 974 -20.78 -12.89 -26.28
N ILE A 975 -21.58 -12.30 -25.39
CA ILE A 975 -21.83 -10.86 -25.31
C ILE A 975 -20.51 -10.07 -25.16
N GLY A 976 -19.57 -10.58 -24.38
CA GLY A 976 -18.28 -9.94 -24.12
C GLY A 976 -17.39 -9.88 -25.36
N LEU A 977 -17.38 -10.93 -26.18
CA LEU A 977 -16.62 -10.97 -27.43
C LEU A 977 -17.34 -10.19 -28.55
N THR A 978 -18.66 -10.30 -28.62
CA THR A 978 -19.49 -9.65 -29.66
C THR A 978 -19.37 -8.13 -29.63
N ASN A 979 -19.18 -7.53 -28.45
CA ASN A 979 -18.95 -6.09 -28.28
C ASN A 979 -17.71 -5.56 -29.04
N HIS A 980 -16.69 -6.39 -29.25
CA HIS A 980 -15.47 -5.99 -29.98
C HIS A 980 -15.64 -6.06 -31.51
N VAL A 981 -16.60 -6.84 -32.01
CA VAL A 981 -16.72 -7.19 -33.43
C VAL A 981 -17.06 -6.00 -34.35
N PRO A 982 -18.02 -5.10 -34.03
CA PRO A 982 -18.40 -4.01 -34.94
C PRO A 982 -17.24 -3.05 -35.27
N LEU A 983 -16.51 -2.61 -34.25
CA LEU A 983 -15.40 -1.67 -34.41
C LEU A 983 -14.20 -2.31 -35.13
N LEU A 984 -13.96 -3.61 -34.90
CA LEU A 984 -12.93 -4.35 -35.63
C LEU A 984 -13.31 -4.50 -37.11
N LYS A 985 -14.54 -4.94 -37.43
CA LYS A 985 -15.01 -5.05 -38.84
C LYS A 985 -14.88 -3.73 -39.59
N LYS A 986 -15.29 -2.61 -38.97
CA LYS A 986 -15.10 -1.27 -39.54
C LYS A 986 -13.64 -0.98 -39.89
N SER A 987 -12.71 -1.32 -39.00
CA SER A 987 -11.27 -1.09 -39.21
C SER A 987 -10.72 -1.98 -40.34
N LEU A 988 -11.18 -3.23 -40.44
CA LEU A 988 -10.80 -4.16 -41.52
C LEU A 988 -11.34 -3.69 -42.88
N GLU A 989 -12.58 -3.21 -42.94
CA GLU A 989 -13.16 -2.63 -44.15
C GLU A 989 -12.38 -1.38 -44.60
N GLN A 990 -12.08 -0.47 -43.68
CA GLN A 990 -11.25 0.71 -43.94
C GLN A 990 -9.87 0.33 -44.50
N PHE A 991 -9.24 -0.71 -43.96
CA PHE A 991 -7.99 -1.26 -44.48
C PHE A 991 -8.13 -1.73 -45.94
N VAL A 992 -9.15 -2.53 -46.25
CA VAL A 992 -9.38 -3.02 -47.63
C VAL A 992 -9.60 -1.86 -48.60
N TYR A 993 -10.43 -0.88 -48.25
CA TYR A 993 -10.66 0.30 -49.09
C TYR A 993 -9.38 1.12 -49.30
N ARG A 994 -8.59 1.31 -48.24
CA ARG A 994 -7.37 2.11 -48.31
C ARG A 994 -6.26 1.44 -49.14
N VAL A 995 -6.15 0.10 -49.08
CA VAL A 995 -5.24 -0.68 -49.94
C VAL A 995 -5.68 -0.61 -51.40
N LYS A 996 -6.98 -0.77 -51.69
CA LYS A 996 -7.53 -0.61 -53.05
C LYS A 996 -7.20 0.78 -53.63
N ALA A 997 -7.40 1.84 -52.86
CA ALA A 997 -7.09 3.20 -53.27
C ALA A 997 -5.60 3.38 -53.61
N MET A 998 -4.70 2.84 -52.77
CA MET A 998 -3.25 2.92 -53.00
C MET A 998 -2.82 2.18 -54.27
N LEU A 999 -3.37 0.99 -54.52
CA LEU A 999 -3.04 0.19 -55.71
C LEU A 999 -3.62 0.78 -56.99
N ALA A 1000 -4.81 1.37 -56.93
CA ALA A 1000 -5.39 2.12 -58.04
C ALA A 1000 -4.54 3.35 -58.39
N PHE A 1001 -4.07 4.10 -57.38
CA PHE A 1001 -3.18 5.25 -57.57
C PHE A 1001 -1.82 4.88 -58.19
N ASN A 1002 -1.33 3.66 -57.94
CA ASN A 1002 -0.07 3.17 -58.49
C ASN A 1002 -0.22 2.26 -59.73
N HIS A 1003 -1.40 2.21 -60.35
CA HIS A 1003 -1.71 1.38 -61.54
C HIS A 1003 -1.36 -0.12 -61.38
N CYS A 1004 -1.48 -0.66 -60.17
CA CYS A 1004 -1.11 -2.05 -59.83
C CYS A 1004 -2.29 -2.83 -59.22
N GLN A 1005 -3.47 -2.69 -59.82
CA GLN A 1005 -4.72 -3.31 -59.30
C GLN A 1005 -4.68 -4.85 -59.32
N GLU A 1006 -3.90 -5.46 -60.23
CA GLU A 1006 -3.73 -6.92 -60.33
C GLU A 1006 -2.89 -7.52 -59.19
N ALA A 1007 -2.17 -6.70 -58.41
CA ALA A 1007 -1.27 -7.18 -57.36
C ALA A 1007 -1.95 -7.62 -56.06
N PHE A 1008 -3.24 -7.28 -55.87
CA PHE A 1008 -4.01 -7.56 -54.65
C PHE A 1008 -5.43 -8.03 -54.98
N TRP A 1009 -5.72 -9.29 -54.68
CA TRP A 1009 -7.01 -9.91 -54.97
C TRP A 1009 -7.91 -9.92 -53.73
N VAL A 1010 -9.12 -9.36 -53.85
CA VAL A 1010 -10.17 -9.37 -52.82
C VAL A 1010 -11.24 -10.37 -53.22
N GLY A 1011 -11.13 -11.59 -52.72
CA GLY A 1011 -12.12 -12.65 -52.92
C GLY A 1011 -13.39 -12.47 -52.07
N ILE A 1012 -14.43 -13.24 -52.40
CA ILE A 1012 -15.66 -13.34 -51.59
C ILE A 1012 -15.31 -14.02 -50.25
N LEU A 1013 -15.58 -13.33 -49.16
CA LEU A 1013 -15.24 -13.79 -47.81
C LEU A 1013 -16.34 -14.74 -47.31
N LYS A 1014 -16.10 -16.05 -47.36
CA LYS A 1014 -17.01 -17.05 -46.79
C LYS A 1014 -16.89 -17.08 -45.26
N ASN A 1015 -18.02 -17.22 -44.55
CA ASN A 1015 -18.02 -17.37 -43.10
C ASN A 1015 -17.38 -18.72 -42.74
N ARG A 1016 -16.24 -18.69 -42.03
CA ARG A 1016 -15.53 -19.89 -41.56
C ARG A 1016 -15.23 -19.82 -40.06
N ASP A 1017 -15.16 -20.98 -39.43
CA ASP A 1017 -14.80 -21.13 -38.01
C ASP A 1017 -13.29 -20.95 -37.77
N LEU A 1018 -12.81 -21.16 -36.53
CA LEU A 1018 -11.41 -20.97 -36.16
C LEU A 1018 -10.46 -21.95 -36.87
N GLN A 1019 -10.97 -23.12 -37.26
CA GLN A 1019 -10.26 -24.19 -37.94
C GLN A 1019 -10.27 -24.00 -39.47
N GLY A 1020 -11.14 -23.12 -39.98
CA GLY A 1020 -11.23 -22.76 -41.39
C GLY A 1020 -12.32 -23.51 -42.14
N GLU A 1021 -13.20 -24.21 -41.43
CA GLU A 1021 -14.35 -24.91 -41.98
C GLU A 1021 -15.50 -23.93 -42.25
N GLU A 1022 -16.24 -24.15 -43.34
CA GLU A 1022 -17.35 -23.27 -43.73
C GLU A 1022 -18.52 -23.40 -42.74
N ILE A 1023 -18.93 -22.28 -42.15
CA ILE A 1023 -20.06 -22.21 -41.24
C ILE A 1023 -21.33 -22.24 -42.11
N LEU A 1024 -22.03 -23.38 -42.08
CA LEU A 1024 -23.22 -23.67 -42.89
C LEU A 1024 -24.52 -22.99 -42.41
N SER A 1025 -24.49 -21.99 -41.54
CA SER A 1025 -25.69 -21.42 -40.93
C SER A 1025 -26.39 -20.30 -41.73
N GLN A 1026 -26.04 -20.11 -43.01
CA GLN A 1026 -26.77 -19.23 -43.94
C GLN A 1026 -26.78 -19.80 -45.36
N ALA A 1027 -27.30 -21.01 -45.54
CA ALA A 1027 -27.89 -21.37 -46.82
C ALA A 1027 -29.33 -20.81 -46.82
N PRO A 1028 -29.72 -19.90 -47.73
CA PRO A 1028 -31.14 -19.69 -47.98
C PRO A 1028 -31.66 -20.99 -48.60
N ASP A 1029 -32.75 -21.52 -48.06
CA ASP A 1029 -33.48 -22.64 -48.67
C ASP A 1029 -33.78 -22.30 -50.12
N SER A 1030 -33.07 -22.96 -51.04
CA SER A 1030 -33.35 -22.91 -52.47
C SER A 1030 -34.50 -23.88 -52.74
N GLN A 1031 -35.74 -23.45 -52.48
CA GLN A 1031 -36.93 -23.98 -53.13
C GLN A 1031 -37.84 -22.82 -53.52
N ASP A 1032 -38.32 -22.88 -54.77
CA ASP A 1032 -39.32 -22.03 -55.42
C ASP A 1032 -38.87 -20.71 -56.07
N SER A 1033 -38.39 -20.81 -57.32
CA SER A 1033 -39.10 -20.28 -58.51
C SER A 1033 -38.26 -20.50 -59.76
N ALA A 1034 -38.69 -21.48 -60.55
CA ALA A 1034 -38.42 -21.52 -61.99
C ALA A 1034 -39.32 -20.49 -62.70
N GLU A 1035 -38.94 -20.11 -63.92
CA GLU A 1035 -39.65 -19.22 -64.88
C GLU A 1035 -39.43 -17.72 -64.54
N GLU A 1036 -38.84 -16.85 -65.37
CA GLU A 1036 -38.90 -16.64 -66.82
C GLU A 1036 -37.68 -15.87 -67.37
N ASP A 1037 -37.48 -16.05 -68.67
CA ASP A 1037 -36.90 -15.14 -69.67
C ASP A 1037 -35.41 -15.14 -70.06
N SER A 1038 -35.22 -15.87 -71.16
CA SER A 1038 -34.20 -15.85 -72.19
C SER A 1038 -33.96 -14.48 -72.84
N ALA A 1039 -32.71 -14.33 -73.30
CA ALA A 1039 -32.24 -13.29 -74.19
C ALA A 1039 -33.01 -13.19 -75.53
N GLU A 1040 -33.22 -11.97 -76.04
CA GLU A 1040 -32.75 -11.54 -77.38
C GLU A 1040 -33.00 -10.04 -77.71
N ALA A 1041 -31.93 -9.39 -78.17
CA ALA A 1041 -31.80 -8.42 -79.26
C ALA A 1041 -32.59 -7.08 -79.34
N SER A 1042 -31.82 -5.97 -79.42
CA SER A 1042 -31.74 -5.02 -80.57
C SER A 1042 -30.75 -3.90 -80.21
N ALA A 1043 -29.55 -3.84 -80.80
CA ALA A 1043 -29.22 -3.23 -82.09
C ALA A 1043 -29.58 -1.73 -82.16
N ASP A 1044 -28.56 -0.86 -82.05
CA ASP A 1044 -28.42 0.26 -82.98
C ASP A 1044 -26.99 0.83 -82.99
N SER A 1045 -26.39 0.80 -84.17
CA SER A 1045 -25.22 1.56 -84.58
C SER A 1045 -25.58 2.24 -85.90
N PRO A 1046 -25.37 3.54 -86.11
CA PRO A 1046 -25.45 4.17 -87.42
C PRO A 1046 -24.04 4.24 -88.05
N ALA A 1047 -23.81 4.29 -89.35
CA ALA A 1047 -24.55 4.07 -90.58
C ALA A 1047 -23.50 4.21 -91.72
N GLU A 1048 -23.61 3.46 -92.83
CA GLU A 1048 -23.35 3.93 -94.21
C GLU A 1048 -23.48 2.80 -95.23
N VAL A 1049 -23.99 3.17 -96.41
CA VAL A 1049 -24.47 2.43 -97.60
C VAL A 1049 -23.79 3.14 -98.82
N PRO A 1050 -23.70 2.69 -100.10
CA PRO A 1050 -24.25 1.56 -100.89
C PRO A 1050 -23.16 0.92 -101.84
N PRO A 1051 -23.45 0.54 -103.12
CA PRO A 1051 -23.93 -0.76 -103.59
C PRO A 1051 -22.92 -1.45 -104.55
N GLY A 1052 -23.13 -2.75 -104.82
CA GLY A 1052 -22.42 -3.47 -105.89
C GLY A 1052 -22.44 -4.97 -105.68
#